data_AF-A0A850AIP8-F1
#
_entry.id   AF-A0A850AIP8-F1
#
_cell.length_a   1.000
_cell.length_b   1.000
_cell.length_c   1.000
_cell.angle_alpha   90.00
_cell.angle_beta   90.00
_cell.angle_gamma   90.00
#
_symmetry.space_group_name_H-M   'P 1'
#
loop_
_entity.id
_entity.type
_entity.pdbx_description
1 polymer ?
#
loop_
_entity_poly.entity_id
_entity_poly.type
_entity_poly.pdbx_seq_one_letter_code
_entity_poly.pdbx_strand_id
1 'polypeptide(L)'
;MFSMRIVFVSVLALALNVLLLSAAPGQQKPLPNRHLEMLPGEQEAFYRFENMRVSQETGAPLALYRVNYPVQPAAPEEMARQYLRENAALLMIKADLSDLRHAATRETPGGYHVRFLQQVQGYPVYRGDIVVNLDRNHTVAFVMNSYKPLARLDNPAAKTSLVQAERLAKGYLNVRGSLQFEKQETVVYYHKNVTRLAHKITVVPAEDTFGEWEVLVDAHSGEIFRVEDKALYRDPHPRTQVPTNGSGRVFDPDPLTRARALYQSGGQFGDNNDQDTDSLVAQIVTRTLPDIDFSGGQYRLNGPYAQIVDFEAPFNGLFNRSDSLWHFTRSPAAFEAANVYYHLDQSMRYINDTLGFDLMPFQYAGGVKGDPHGLNGDDNSHYIPATGSLAWGEGGVDDSEDPDVILHELGHGIHDWITDGNLSQVNGLSEGSGDYWAASYNRSTGFWTPSDPQYYWVFQWDGHNEFWSGRITNYTAQYPGGLTGQIHTDGQIWSSTLMQIWDDIGRTATDANFLEALSMTNGASSQEDAAQAFVQADINLHGGANLWSIEQRFTQRGYNITVPVPSITHTPLGDTEDLTGPYPVSATISAAFPLTEVKLIYGTGPAFTDTVAMAPSGNVYSAAIPGTGAPAIYRYYIFAADSAGLASTNPPGAPANYHSFTAGPDTEPPVIVHTPLNNQAYLRWPAAVKAQITDNLGIGFAMVEYRVNGGALAGSFALLNTSGSVYEGVFDIDTTMIAIGDTVEYRITAVDSSAQANSAAHPASGYHSFAIIEAAGLVLLIDDDPSADKTEFRSEKGLSKRDLGKNPFSASAGLMENALADAGYLVTVETPNITNPATWGSYDLVISSSGISENSLSNAAYRNALIAYSQNGGKFIIEGGEVGWTWRNNTQVMNFLLHASTWHADNAGALQRVSSQANHPIANVPHALPVSIPITYTAYGSEDAMLPSNAYVIYNPVSRPGDAGVSVYDDNANPLSAQSVYYAFNFAQVSDTVVARKLLENTVAYLLNPETLPNTAPAPFSLLSPADGDTVASVDTIGFRWRAAADAQNDPLTYTLRIFGGSANITVGNISDTAYTYTGGGLDPNSLYHWTALVSDGEFTTASPDTFAFRTPPVVGIGEGLSGVPGEFALGQNYPNPFNPSTAISYQLAAAGEVELSVYNLLGQKIRTLAKGKQAAGYYTVNWDGRNDGGGAAASGIYIYKIVAGDFTAFRKMLLIK
;
A
#
# COMPACT_ATOMS: atom_id res chain seq x y z
N MET A 1 29.01 22.40 79.18
CA MET A 1 29.43 21.16 79.89
C MET A 1 29.63 20.05 78.86
N PHE A 2 29.96 18.82 79.28
CA PHE A 2 30.73 17.85 78.49
C PHE A 2 29.92 16.67 77.88
N SER A 3 30.60 15.89 77.02
CA SER A 3 30.29 14.50 76.60
C SER A 3 29.33 14.33 75.39
N MET A 4 29.42 13.26 74.57
CA MET A 4 30.04 11.94 74.84
C MET A 4 30.52 11.12 73.59
N ARG A 5 31.78 10.63 73.63
CA ARG A 5 32.37 9.39 73.02
C ARG A 5 32.45 9.23 71.46
N ILE A 6 33.58 8.85 70.82
CA ILE A 6 34.57 7.71 70.93
C ILE A 6 34.12 6.45 70.14
N VAL A 7 34.89 5.84 69.21
CA VAL A 7 36.20 6.17 68.55
C VAL A 7 36.49 5.20 67.37
N PHE A 8 37.34 5.54 66.39
CA PHE A 8 38.35 4.63 65.75
C PHE A 8 39.35 5.38 64.83
N VAL A 9 40.53 4.79 64.57
CA VAL A 9 41.69 5.36 63.85
C VAL A 9 42.40 4.26 63.04
N SER A 10 43.18 4.63 62.01
CA SER A 10 44.13 3.82 61.22
C SER A 10 43.56 2.94 60.11
N VAL A 11 43.66 3.38 58.84
CA VAL A 11 44.63 2.91 57.81
C VAL A 11 44.65 3.97 56.69
N LEU A 12 45.76 4.69 56.49
CA LEU A 12 45.90 5.65 55.38
C LEU A 12 47.37 6.00 55.04
N ALA A 13 48.17 5.02 54.59
CA ALA A 13 49.47 5.24 53.93
C ALA A 13 50.14 3.93 53.44
N LEU A 14 49.61 3.26 52.39
CA LEU A 14 50.39 2.20 51.71
C LEU A 14 49.90 1.87 50.27
N ALA A 15 49.94 2.84 49.35
CA ALA A 15 49.75 2.61 47.91
C ALA A 15 50.30 3.79 47.06
N LEU A 16 51.60 4.11 47.19
CA LEU A 16 52.28 5.04 46.29
C LEU A 16 53.37 4.25 45.55
N ASN A 17 53.51 4.48 44.23
CA ASN A 17 54.40 3.77 43.30
C ASN A 17 53.97 2.37 42.81
N VAL A 18 52.74 2.21 42.30
CA VAL A 18 52.48 1.47 41.04
C VAL A 18 51.30 2.13 40.32
N LEU A 19 51.58 3.00 39.33
CA LEU A 19 50.69 3.39 38.21
C LEU A 19 51.41 4.38 37.28
N LEU A 20 52.48 3.89 36.65
CA LEU A 20 52.90 4.33 35.33
C LEU A 20 52.37 3.31 34.32
N LEU A 21 52.22 3.71 33.05
CA LEU A 21 51.68 2.92 31.92
C LEU A 21 50.15 2.67 31.96
N SER A 22 49.39 3.66 31.49
CA SER A 22 48.32 3.45 30.50
C SER A 22 47.84 4.80 29.94
N ALA A 23 48.61 5.40 29.04
CA ALA A 23 48.04 6.34 28.07
C ALA A 23 47.47 5.50 26.92
N ALA A 24 46.28 5.83 26.46
CA ALA A 24 45.64 5.27 25.28
C ALA A 24 45.02 6.42 24.47
N PRO A 25 44.87 6.29 23.13
CA PRO A 25 44.60 7.44 22.26
C PRO A 25 43.21 8.05 22.48
N GLY A 26 43.03 9.27 21.98
CA GLY A 26 41.71 9.85 21.82
C GLY A 26 41.08 9.29 20.55
N GLN A 27 39.95 8.60 20.71
CA GLN A 27 38.97 8.57 19.62
C GLN A 27 38.44 10.00 19.41
N GLN A 28 38.01 10.33 18.20
CA GLN A 28 37.03 11.40 18.04
C GLN A 28 35.81 11.09 18.93
N LYS A 29 35.35 12.08 19.70
CA LYS A 29 34.56 11.84 20.91
C LYS A 29 33.07 11.98 20.62
N PRO A 30 32.22 11.04 21.06
CA PRO A 30 30.80 11.32 21.22
C PRO A 30 30.63 12.54 22.13
N LEU A 31 30.00 13.61 21.62
CA LEU A 31 29.71 14.79 22.42
C LEU A 31 28.80 14.40 23.60
N PRO A 32 29.01 14.98 24.80
CA PRO A 32 28.32 14.53 26.01
C PRO A 32 26.86 14.97 26.02
N ASN A 33 25.96 14.10 25.53
CA ASN A 33 24.48 14.14 25.60
C ASN A 33 23.91 15.41 26.26
N ARG A 34 23.53 16.43 25.49
CA ARG A 34 22.65 17.48 26.02
C ARG A 34 21.26 16.86 26.14
N HIS A 35 20.63 16.98 27.31
CA HIS A 35 19.39 16.26 27.67
C HIS A 35 18.12 16.58 26.83
N LEU A 36 18.24 17.31 25.71
CA LEU A 36 17.16 17.56 24.73
C LEU A 36 17.59 17.28 23.26
N GLU A 37 18.80 16.77 23.04
CA GLU A 37 19.20 16.20 21.75
C GLU A 37 18.49 14.85 21.56
N MET A 38 17.57 14.78 20.60
CA MET A 38 16.88 13.54 20.27
C MET A 38 17.61 12.81 19.15
N LEU A 39 18.32 11.74 19.51
CA LEU A 39 18.82 10.73 18.56
C LEU A 39 17.67 10.16 17.68
N PRO A 40 17.95 9.52 16.52
CA PRO A 40 16.99 9.28 15.43
C PRO A 40 15.75 8.39 15.67
N GLY A 41 15.33 8.15 16.92
CA GLY A 41 14.16 7.36 17.33
C GLY A 41 12.78 7.96 17.04
N GLU A 42 12.66 8.78 15.99
CA GLU A 42 11.39 9.26 15.42
C GLU A 42 11.08 8.64 14.06
N GLN A 43 11.70 7.50 13.69
CA GLN A 43 11.14 6.66 12.63
C GLN A 43 9.67 6.37 12.95
N GLU A 44 8.77 6.85 12.09
CA GLU A 44 7.36 6.53 12.15
C GLU A 44 7.23 5.02 11.95
N ALA A 45 6.82 4.33 13.02
CA ALA A 45 6.72 2.87 13.03
C ALA A 45 5.84 2.43 11.87
N PHE A 46 6.29 1.43 11.11
CA PHE A 46 5.64 1.02 9.87
C PHE A 46 5.44 -0.49 9.79
N TYR A 47 4.66 -0.90 8.80
CA TYR A 47 4.50 -2.29 8.39
C TYR A 47 4.40 -2.36 6.87
N ARG A 48 4.71 -3.53 6.29
CA ARG A 48 4.55 -3.76 4.84
C ARG A 48 3.17 -4.35 4.57
N PHE A 49 2.53 -3.88 3.51
CA PHE A 49 1.31 -4.42 2.96
C PHE A 49 1.42 -4.33 1.44
N GLU A 50 1.34 -5.46 0.73
CA GLU A 50 1.58 -5.56 -0.71
C GLU A 50 2.89 -4.84 -1.12
N ASN A 51 2.82 -3.88 -2.06
CA ASN A 51 3.94 -3.06 -2.51
C ASN A 51 4.12 -1.76 -1.71
N MET A 52 3.48 -1.62 -0.55
CA MET A 52 3.48 -0.39 0.26
C MET A 52 4.16 -0.58 1.62
N ARG A 53 4.90 0.45 2.04
CA ARG A 53 5.27 0.68 3.44
C ARG A 53 4.22 1.60 4.05
N VAL A 54 3.58 1.20 5.16
CA VAL A 54 2.42 1.90 5.72
C VAL A 54 2.64 2.26 7.18
N SER A 55 2.23 3.46 7.59
CA SER A 55 2.34 3.96 8.96
C SER A 55 1.48 3.16 9.94
N GLN A 56 2.05 2.81 11.09
CA GLN A 56 1.31 2.29 12.25
C GLN A 56 0.64 3.41 13.07
N GLU A 57 1.04 4.68 12.90
CA GLU A 57 0.43 5.81 13.61
C GLU A 57 -0.80 6.35 12.88
N THR A 58 -0.69 6.55 11.56
CA THR A 58 -1.70 7.28 10.76
C THR A 58 -2.48 6.38 9.80
N GLY A 59 -2.02 5.16 9.54
CA GLY A 59 -2.59 4.25 8.53
C GLY A 59 -2.24 4.61 7.08
N ALA A 60 -1.62 5.77 6.83
CA ALA A 60 -1.26 6.22 5.48
C ALA A 60 -0.05 5.45 4.93
N PRO A 61 -0.01 5.15 3.61
CA PRO A 61 1.20 4.68 2.95
C PRO A 61 2.32 5.71 3.10
N LEU A 62 3.44 5.31 3.68
CA LEU A 62 4.68 6.08 3.80
C LEU A 62 5.55 5.97 2.53
N ALA A 63 5.42 4.86 1.81
CA ALA A 63 5.98 4.68 0.47
C ALA A 63 5.15 3.66 -0.33
N LEU A 64 5.11 3.83 -1.65
CA LEU A 64 4.54 2.89 -2.61
C LEU A 64 5.62 2.54 -3.66
N TYR A 65 5.93 1.25 -3.79
CA TYR A 65 7.01 0.76 -4.62
C TYR A 65 6.45 0.12 -5.91
N ARG A 66 7.07 0.37 -7.07
CA ARG A 66 6.71 -0.25 -8.37
C ARG A 66 5.21 -0.08 -8.69
N VAL A 67 4.77 1.18 -8.62
CA VAL A 67 3.37 1.62 -8.71
C VAL A 67 2.80 1.38 -10.12
N ASN A 68 3.64 1.45 -11.15
CA ASN A 68 3.33 1.14 -12.56
C ASN A 68 2.05 1.81 -13.11
N TYR A 69 1.72 3.01 -12.62
CA TYR A 69 0.47 3.70 -12.98
C TYR A 69 0.70 4.67 -14.16
N PRO A 70 0.10 4.43 -15.35
CA PRO A 70 0.27 5.30 -16.50
C PRO A 70 -0.51 6.61 -16.34
N VAL A 71 0.14 7.74 -16.63
CA VAL A 71 -0.49 9.09 -16.63
C VAL A 71 -0.47 9.71 -18.03
N GLN A 72 -1.35 10.68 -18.26
CA GLN A 72 -1.48 11.32 -19.57
C GLN A 72 -0.25 12.23 -19.84
N PRO A 73 0.38 12.17 -21.03
CA PRO A 73 1.57 12.96 -21.34
C PRO A 73 1.34 14.47 -21.18
N ALA A 74 2.00 15.07 -20.19
CA ALA A 74 1.89 16.48 -19.80
C ALA A 74 3.23 16.97 -19.20
N ALA A 75 3.28 18.16 -18.60
CA ALA A 75 4.47 18.54 -17.82
C ALA A 75 4.61 17.63 -16.57
N PRO A 76 5.83 17.32 -16.07
CA PRO A 76 5.99 16.40 -14.94
C PRO A 76 5.19 16.77 -13.68
N GLU A 77 5.04 18.05 -13.35
CA GLU A 77 4.16 18.47 -12.25
C GLU A 77 2.68 18.14 -12.52
N GLU A 78 2.21 18.33 -13.75
CA GLU A 78 0.82 18.05 -14.14
C GLU A 78 0.54 16.54 -14.10
N MET A 79 1.48 15.73 -14.61
CA MET A 79 1.44 14.27 -14.55
C MET A 79 1.42 13.75 -13.11
N ALA A 80 2.30 14.25 -12.25
CA ALA A 80 2.31 13.91 -10.83
C ALA A 80 1.01 14.35 -10.12
N ARG A 81 0.50 15.55 -10.41
CA ARG A 81 -0.80 16.03 -9.88
C ARG A 81 -2.00 15.27 -10.45
N GLN A 82 -1.90 14.61 -11.61
CA GLN A 82 -2.95 13.71 -12.09
C GLN A 82 -3.03 12.51 -11.14
N TYR A 83 -1.93 11.77 -11.01
CA TYR A 83 -1.80 10.62 -10.13
C TYR A 83 -2.24 10.92 -8.68
N LEU A 84 -1.79 12.04 -8.11
CA LEU A 84 -2.13 12.42 -6.73
C LEU A 84 -3.63 12.70 -6.53
N ARG A 85 -4.36 13.21 -7.53
CA ARG A 85 -5.82 13.38 -7.42
C ARG A 85 -6.55 12.04 -7.53
N GLU A 86 -6.15 11.22 -8.50
CA GLU A 86 -6.78 9.93 -8.78
C GLU A 86 -6.56 8.93 -7.64
N ASN A 87 -5.42 9.01 -6.95
CA ASN A 87 -5.04 8.13 -5.84
C ASN A 87 -5.18 8.82 -4.45
N ALA A 88 -5.89 9.95 -4.37
CA ALA A 88 -5.92 10.78 -3.16
C ALA A 88 -6.39 10.02 -1.90
N ALA A 89 -7.40 9.16 -2.04
CA ALA A 89 -7.92 8.34 -0.95
C ALA A 89 -6.90 7.30 -0.44
N LEU A 90 -6.19 6.62 -1.36
CA LEU A 90 -5.14 5.64 -1.04
C LEU A 90 -3.97 6.30 -0.28
N LEU A 91 -3.58 7.50 -0.71
CA LEU A 91 -2.49 8.28 -0.11
C LEU A 91 -2.91 9.02 1.18
N MET A 92 -4.20 8.99 1.52
CA MET A 92 -4.85 9.75 2.61
C MET A 92 -4.66 11.28 2.51
N ILE A 93 -4.55 11.82 1.29
CA ILE A 93 -4.38 13.26 1.01
C ILE A 93 -5.69 13.92 0.57
N LYS A 94 -5.74 15.25 0.55
CA LYS A 94 -6.91 15.96 0.01
C LYS A 94 -7.01 15.80 -1.51
N ALA A 95 -8.17 15.39 -2.00
CA ALA A 95 -8.42 15.21 -3.43
C ALA A 95 -8.32 16.51 -4.27
N ASP A 96 -8.39 17.69 -3.65
CA ASP A 96 -8.17 18.98 -4.32
C ASP A 96 -6.69 19.40 -4.37
N LEU A 97 -5.80 18.68 -3.68
CA LEU A 97 -4.38 18.99 -3.47
C LEU A 97 -4.13 20.41 -2.89
N SER A 98 -5.12 21.00 -2.20
CA SER A 98 -5.08 22.40 -1.72
C SER A 98 -4.00 22.70 -0.67
N ASP A 99 -3.45 21.66 -0.04
CA ASP A 99 -2.35 21.72 0.89
C ASP A 99 -1.01 21.22 0.33
N LEU A 100 -0.93 20.86 -0.96
CA LEU A 100 0.29 20.38 -1.61
C LEU A 100 0.88 21.42 -2.57
N ARG A 101 1.84 22.19 -2.05
CA ARG A 101 2.62 23.16 -2.82
C ARG A 101 3.73 22.42 -3.55
N HIS A 102 3.89 22.63 -4.86
CA HIS A 102 5.07 22.16 -5.58
C HIS A 102 6.34 22.83 -5.00
N ALA A 103 7.44 22.08 -5.00
CA ALA A 103 8.71 22.49 -4.40
C ALA A 103 9.86 22.38 -5.41
N ALA A 104 9.97 21.24 -6.09
CA ALA A 104 11.00 20.98 -7.09
C ALA A 104 10.55 19.92 -8.10
N THR A 105 11.16 19.94 -9.28
CA THR A 105 11.13 18.85 -10.26
C THR A 105 12.56 18.63 -10.71
N ARG A 106 13.12 17.44 -10.48
CA ARG A 106 14.43 17.03 -11.02
C ARG A 106 14.21 16.07 -12.18
N GLU A 107 14.96 16.28 -13.25
CA GLU A 107 15.10 15.33 -14.36
C GLU A 107 16.44 14.60 -14.20
N THR A 108 16.44 13.29 -14.45
CA THR A 108 17.63 12.42 -14.43
C THR A 108 17.67 11.61 -15.73
N PRO A 109 18.73 10.84 -16.01
CA PRO A 109 18.68 9.88 -17.11
C PRO A 109 17.49 8.91 -17.03
N GLY A 110 17.12 8.45 -15.82
CA GLY A 110 16.05 7.47 -15.60
C GLY A 110 14.63 8.03 -15.63
N GLY A 111 14.40 9.30 -15.29
CA GLY A 111 13.04 9.84 -15.24
C GLY A 111 12.88 11.27 -14.71
N TYR A 112 11.75 11.50 -14.04
CA TYR A 112 11.36 12.78 -13.44
C TYR A 112 10.90 12.57 -11.99
N HIS A 113 11.44 13.38 -11.08
CA HIS A 113 11.19 13.31 -9.63
C HIS A 113 10.53 14.60 -9.18
N VAL A 114 9.25 14.54 -8.80
CA VAL A 114 8.41 15.73 -8.52
C VAL A 114 8.11 15.80 -7.03
N ARG A 115 8.55 16.88 -6.38
CA ARG A 115 8.47 17.08 -4.93
C ARG A 115 7.39 18.09 -4.56
N PHE A 116 6.51 17.73 -3.63
CA PHE A 116 5.47 18.57 -3.06
C PHE A 116 5.64 18.69 -1.55
N LEU A 117 5.42 19.88 -0.99
CA LEU A 117 5.46 20.16 0.44
C LEU A 117 4.03 20.38 0.97
N GLN A 118 3.71 19.72 2.08
CA GLN A 118 2.43 19.83 2.77
C GLN A 118 2.35 21.17 3.53
N GLN A 119 1.19 21.83 3.48
CA GLN A 119 0.91 23.08 4.20
C GLN A 119 -0.41 23.04 4.99
N VAL A 120 -0.35 23.34 6.29
CA VAL A 120 -1.54 23.47 7.15
C VAL A 120 -1.75 24.94 7.48
N GLN A 121 -2.89 25.51 7.02
CA GLN A 121 -3.24 26.93 7.18
C GLN A 121 -2.17 27.91 6.66
N GLY A 122 -1.41 27.49 5.63
CA GLY A 122 -0.33 28.27 5.01
C GLY A 122 1.06 28.04 5.61
N TYR A 123 1.16 27.41 6.78
CA TYR A 123 2.44 27.01 7.39
C TYR A 123 2.89 25.64 6.82
N PRO A 124 4.15 25.46 6.42
CA PRO A 124 4.66 24.15 6.00
C PRO A 124 4.65 23.14 7.16
N VAL A 125 4.39 21.88 6.87
CA VAL A 125 4.51 20.78 7.84
C VAL A 125 5.96 20.31 7.90
N TYR A 126 6.50 20.18 9.11
CA TYR A 126 7.87 19.72 9.33
C TYR A 126 8.03 18.25 8.88
N ARG A 127 8.91 18.00 7.90
CA ARG A 127 9.06 16.70 7.20
C ARG A 127 7.73 16.13 6.67
N GLY A 128 6.82 17.02 6.23
CA GLY A 128 5.59 16.66 5.53
C GLY A 128 5.72 16.96 4.04
N ASP A 129 6.15 15.97 3.26
CA ASP A 129 6.39 16.07 1.83
C ASP A 129 5.92 14.81 1.07
N ILE A 130 5.79 14.91 -0.25
CA ILE A 130 5.49 13.80 -1.16
C ILE A 130 6.40 13.89 -2.37
N VAL A 131 7.05 12.78 -2.74
CA VAL A 131 7.86 12.65 -3.95
C VAL A 131 7.17 11.66 -4.89
N VAL A 132 6.77 12.12 -6.07
CA VAL A 132 6.19 11.28 -7.13
C VAL A 132 7.24 11.11 -8.23
N ASN A 133 7.59 9.86 -8.52
CA ASN A 133 8.66 9.53 -9.46
C ASN A 133 8.07 8.86 -10.71
N LEU A 134 8.37 9.42 -11.87
CA LEU A 134 7.87 8.99 -13.16
C LEU A 134 9.01 8.53 -14.05
N ASP A 135 8.82 7.43 -14.77
CA ASP A 135 9.77 6.95 -15.77
C ASP A 135 9.72 7.79 -17.07
N ARG A 136 10.63 7.50 -18.01
CA ARG A 136 10.65 8.12 -19.35
C ARG A 136 9.44 7.76 -20.24
N ASN A 137 8.54 6.87 -19.82
CA ASN A 137 7.34 6.47 -20.55
C ASN A 137 6.04 7.13 -20.02
N HIS A 138 6.15 8.04 -19.03
CA HIS A 138 5.02 8.66 -18.31
C HIS A 138 4.25 7.69 -17.40
N THR A 139 4.98 6.77 -16.75
CA THR A 139 4.45 5.85 -15.75
C THR A 139 4.95 6.25 -14.37
N VAL A 140 4.05 6.47 -13.40
CA VAL A 140 4.43 6.65 -11.99
C VAL A 140 4.92 5.31 -11.46
N ALA A 141 6.20 5.25 -11.13
CA ALA A 141 6.88 4.01 -10.74
C ALA A 141 7.14 3.90 -9.23
N PHE A 142 7.35 5.02 -8.54
CA PHE A 142 7.73 5.04 -7.12
C PHE A 142 7.20 6.29 -6.43
N VAL A 143 6.71 6.16 -5.20
CA VAL A 143 6.19 7.30 -4.42
C VAL A 143 6.71 7.24 -2.98
N MET A 144 7.38 8.29 -2.53
CA MET A 144 7.59 8.56 -1.10
C MET A 144 6.50 9.50 -0.60
N ASN A 145 5.87 9.18 0.53
CA ASN A 145 4.75 9.95 1.08
C ASN A 145 4.94 10.18 2.58
N SER A 146 5.50 11.33 2.96
CA SER A 146 5.67 11.73 4.36
C SER A 146 4.60 12.69 4.86
N TYR A 147 3.57 12.97 4.04
CA TYR A 147 2.38 13.73 4.40
C TYR A 147 1.74 13.23 5.71
N LYS A 148 1.32 14.17 6.57
CA LYS A 148 0.72 13.89 7.87
C LYS A 148 -0.78 14.18 7.81
N PRO A 149 -1.66 13.16 7.60
CA PRO A 149 -3.09 13.38 7.38
C PRO A 149 -3.84 13.95 8.59
N LEU A 150 -3.32 13.74 9.80
CA LEU A 150 -3.93 14.18 11.05
C LEU A 150 -3.42 15.55 11.54
N ALA A 151 -2.49 16.19 10.81
CA ALA A 151 -1.91 17.48 11.20
C ALA A 151 -2.92 18.63 11.05
N ARG A 152 -3.32 19.25 12.16
CA ARG A 152 -4.25 20.39 12.18
C ARG A 152 -3.93 21.41 13.26
N LEU A 153 -4.28 22.68 13.00
CA LEU A 153 -4.10 23.78 13.95
C LEU A 153 -5.45 24.26 14.49
N ASP A 154 -5.79 23.86 15.71
CA ASP A 154 -7.01 24.29 16.41
C ASP A 154 -6.88 25.73 16.96
N ASN A 155 -5.67 26.30 17.01
CA ASN A 155 -5.38 27.72 17.24
C ASN A 155 -4.02 28.11 16.61
N PRO A 156 -3.97 28.87 15.50
CA PRO A 156 -2.71 29.25 14.83
C PRO A 156 -2.06 30.52 15.39
N ALA A 157 -2.62 31.16 16.42
CA ALA A 157 -2.13 32.44 16.92
C ALA A 157 -0.92 32.29 17.87
N ALA A 158 0.29 32.30 17.30
CA ALA A 158 1.56 32.32 18.04
C ALA A 158 1.58 33.43 19.11
N LYS A 159 2.01 33.06 20.32
CA LYS A 159 2.15 33.93 21.50
C LYS A 159 3.61 34.30 21.75
N THR A 160 4.50 33.34 21.53
CA THR A 160 5.94 33.57 21.37
C THR A 160 6.14 34.25 20.02
N SER A 161 7.02 35.25 19.93
CA SER A 161 7.45 35.78 18.62
C SER A 161 8.71 35.08 18.13
N LEU A 162 8.99 35.13 16.82
CA LEU A 162 10.22 34.58 16.24
C LEU A 162 11.48 35.12 16.96
N VAL A 163 11.54 36.42 17.26
CA VAL A 163 12.66 37.06 18.02
C VAL A 163 12.75 36.60 19.49
N GLN A 164 11.66 36.09 20.07
CA GLN A 164 11.69 35.46 21.40
C GLN A 164 12.17 34.01 21.31
N ALA A 165 11.68 33.24 20.33
CA ALA A 165 12.14 31.88 20.06
C ALA A 165 13.63 31.84 19.70
N GLU A 166 14.08 32.77 18.86
CA GLU A 166 15.48 33.07 18.55
C GLU A 166 16.33 33.22 19.82
N ARG A 167 15.91 34.11 20.73
CA ARG A 167 16.63 34.35 21.99
C ARG A 167 16.68 33.12 22.88
N LEU A 168 15.61 32.33 22.89
CA LEU A 168 15.55 31.06 23.63
C LEU A 168 16.52 30.04 23.02
N ALA A 169 16.53 29.87 21.70
CA ALA A 169 17.44 28.98 20.97
C ALA A 169 18.92 29.37 21.19
N LYS A 170 19.29 30.62 20.87
CA LYS A 170 20.67 31.12 21.05
C LYS A 170 21.12 31.07 22.52
N GLY A 171 20.21 31.32 23.46
CA GLY A 171 20.45 31.20 24.89
C GLY A 171 20.62 29.76 25.38
N TYR A 172 19.90 28.79 24.81
CA TYR A 172 20.05 27.36 25.09
C TYR A 172 21.38 26.82 24.57
N LEU A 173 21.74 27.19 23.34
CA LEU A 173 22.99 26.80 22.68
C LEU A 173 24.22 27.49 23.27
N ASN A 174 24.03 28.58 24.02
CA ASN A 174 25.10 29.41 24.61
C ASN A 174 25.99 30.09 23.54
N VAL A 175 25.39 30.57 22.46
CA VAL A 175 26.07 31.40 21.43
C VAL A 175 26.54 32.74 22.04
N ARG A 176 27.77 33.15 21.77
CA ARG A 176 28.36 34.40 22.33
C ARG A 176 29.08 35.27 21.28
N GLY A 177 29.71 34.65 20.29
CA GLY A 177 30.37 35.30 19.15
C GLY A 177 29.40 35.67 18.02
N SER A 178 29.95 35.82 16.82
CA SER A 178 29.17 36.14 15.62
C SER A 178 28.41 34.92 15.07
N LEU A 179 27.29 35.16 14.38
CA LEU A 179 26.60 34.14 13.58
C LEU A 179 27.02 34.27 12.13
N GLN A 180 27.30 33.13 11.51
CA GLN A 180 27.55 33.07 10.08
C GLN A 180 26.23 33.21 9.30
N PHE A 181 25.19 32.42 9.58
CA PHE A 181 23.86 32.55 8.95
C PHE A 181 22.77 32.24 9.98
N GLU A 182 21.57 32.70 9.67
CA GLU A 182 20.39 32.50 10.49
C GLU A 182 19.15 32.37 9.61
N LYS A 183 18.39 31.29 9.78
CA LYS A 183 17.06 31.11 9.19
C LYS A 183 16.04 30.90 10.31
N GLN A 184 14.92 31.60 10.20
CA GLN A 184 13.80 31.49 11.13
C GLN A 184 12.54 31.20 10.32
N GLU A 185 11.88 30.06 10.56
CA GLU A 185 10.63 29.68 9.90
C GLU A 185 9.59 29.18 10.90
N THR A 186 8.31 29.33 10.57
CA THR A 186 7.22 28.81 11.42
C THR A 186 6.60 27.61 10.72
N VAL A 187 6.62 26.47 11.41
CA VAL A 187 6.24 25.15 10.88
C VAL A 187 5.13 24.54 11.73
N VAL A 188 4.41 23.60 11.13
CA VAL A 188 3.53 22.69 11.86
C VAL A 188 4.30 21.41 12.13
N TYR A 189 4.59 21.14 13.40
CA TYR A 189 5.19 19.88 13.84
C TYR A 189 4.08 18.89 14.20
N TYR A 190 4.20 17.65 13.73
CA TYR A 190 3.25 16.57 14.00
C TYR A 190 4.02 15.28 14.35
N HIS A 191 3.72 14.68 15.51
CA HIS A 191 4.25 13.38 15.93
C HIS A 191 3.37 12.77 17.03
N LYS A 192 3.13 11.45 17.01
CA LYS A 192 2.36 10.71 18.04
C LYS A 192 1.01 11.36 18.37
N ASN A 193 0.25 11.70 17.33
CA ASN A 193 -1.03 12.42 17.39
C ASN A 193 -1.00 13.81 18.07
N VAL A 194 0.19 14.41 18.29
CA VAL A 194 0.33 15.77 18.82
C VAL A 194 0.73 16.72 17.69
N THR A 195 -0.16 17.65 17.33
CA THR A 195 0.18 18.78 16.45
C THR A 195 0.59 20.00 17.27
N ARG A 196 1.69 20.67 16.89
CA ARG A 196 2.16 21.94 17.45
C ARG A 196 2.43 22.95 16.34
N LEU A 197 2.15 24.23 16.60
CA LEU A 197 2.77 25.32 15.86
C LEU A 197 4.13 25.62 16.49
N ALA A 198 5.20 25.57 15.71
CA ALA A 198 6.56 25.73 16.19
C ALA A 198 7.34 26.77 15.38
N HIS A 199 8.20 27.52 16.05
CA HIS A 199 9.25 28.31 15.42
C HIS A 199 10.49 27.43 15.32
N LYS A 200 10.87 27.10 14.08
CA LYS A 200 12.14 26.48 13.74
C LYS A 200 13.17 27.59 13.59
N ILE A 201 14.19 27.54 14.44
CA ILE A 201 15.34 28.44 14.42
C ILE A 201 16.55 27.62 13.99
N THR A 202 17.23 28.04 12.93
CA THR A 202 18.38 27.38 12.34
C THR A 202 19.56 28.36 12.39
N VAL A 203 20.62 28.03 13.12
CA VAL A 203 21.75 28.94 13.41
C VAL A 203 23.09 28.20 13.45
N VAL A 204 24.15 28.83 12.93
CA VAL A 204 25.55 28.42 13.15
C VAL A 204 26.36 29.56 13.77
N PRO A 205 26.90 29.35 14.98
CA PRO A 205 27.95 30.15 15.59
C PRO A 205 29.28 30.02 14.85
N ALA A 206 29.94 31.15 14.59
CA ALA A 206 31.24 31.17 13.92
C ALA A 206 32.45 30.89 14.85
N GLU A 207 32.23 30.81 16.17
CA GLU A 207 33.32 30.91 17.17
C GLU A 207 33.16 30.00 18.41
N ASP A 208 31.95 29.80 18.97
CA ASP A 208 31.79 29.12 20.29
C ASP A 208 31.09 27.75 20.27
N THR A 209 30.40 27.39 19.19
CA THR A 209 29.53 26.20 19.16
C THR A 209 29.29 25.73 17.72
N PHE A 210 30.35 25.22 17.11
CA PHE A 210 30.34 24.49 15.84
C PHE A 210 29.09 23.59 15.71
N GLY A 211 28.43 23.60 14.54
CA GLY A 211 27.15 22.93 14.28
C GLY A 211 25.98 23.86 13.90
N GLU A 212 24.93 23.33 13.24
CA GLU A 212 23.70 24.03 12.78
C GLU A 212 22.57 23.47 13.59
N TRP A 213 22.20 24.29 14.55
CA TRP A 213 21.30 23.84 15.57
C TRP A 213 19.89 24.16 15.10
N GLU A 214 19.24 23.15 14.50
CA GLU A 214 17.80 23.17 14.21
C GLU A 214 17.05 23.03 15.54
N VAL A 215 16.68 24.18 16.11
CA VAL A 215 15.95 24.29 17.37
C VAL A 215 14.46 24.49 17.07
N LEU A 216 13.60 23.57 17.54
CA LEU A 216 12.14 23.77 17.52
C LEU A 216 11.66 24.33 18.85
N VAL A 217 11.10 25.54 18.78
CA VAL A 217 10.50 26.25 19.92
C VAL A 217 8.98 26.29 19.74
N ASP A 218 8.22 25.87 20.74
CA ASP A 218 6.76 25.94 20.71
C ASP A 218 6.26 27.40 20.64
N ALA A 219 5.45 27.70 19.62
CA ALA A 219 5.01 29.07 19.33
C ALA A 219 3.97 29.60 20.34
N HIS A 220 3.46 28.78 21.25
CA HIS A 220 2.49 29.16 22.27
C HIS A 220 3.06 29.20 23.69
N SER A 221 4.01 28.32 24.03
CA SER A 221 4.60 28.23 25.37
C SER A 221 6.03 28.78 25.46
N GLY A 222 6.78 28.79 24.35
CA GLY A 222 8.22 29.05 24.37
C GLY A 222 9.06 27.85 24.83
N GLU A 223 8.48 26.65 24.95
CA GLU A 223 9.19 25.41 25.23
C GLU A 223 10.12 25.04 24.06
N ILE A 224 11.42 24.87 24.33
CA ILE A 224 12.32 24.18 23.39
C ILE A 224 12.07 22.68 23.55
N PHE A 225 11.57 22.03 22.50
CA PHE A 225 11.19 20.62 22.54
C PHE A 225 11.99 19.73 21.56
N ARG A 226 12.81 20.32 20.69
CA ARG A 226 13.79 19.63 19.84
C ARG A 226 15.03 20.49 19.65
N VAL A 227 16.20 19.86 19.68
CA VAL A 227 17.47 20.41 19.17
C VAL A 227 18.16 19.30 18.38
N GLU A 228 18.61 19.59 17.16
CA GLU A 228 19.29 18.66 16.23
C GLU A 228 20.42 19.44 15.52
N ASP A 229 21.61 18.85 15.37
CA ASP A 229 22.78 19.46 14.72
C ASP A 229 22.86 19.09 13.21
N LYS A 230 23.44 19.96 12.37
CA LYS A 230 23.36 19.96 10.89
C LYS A 230 24.50 20.67 10.06
N ALA A 231 25.59 21.29 10.56
CA ALA A 231 26.39 22.32 9.77
C ALA A 231 27.80 21.96 9.23
N LEU A 232 28.79 22.86 8.98
CA LEU A 232 29.17 24.28 9.38
C LEU A 232 29.16 25.33 8.23
N TYR A 233 29.61 26.59 8.35
CA TYR A 233 29.12 27.73 7.51
C TYR A 233 30.25 28.75 7.17
N ARG A 234 30.28 29.70 6.19
CA ARG A 234 29.36 30.29 5.17
C ARG A 234 30.06 31.45 4.40
N ASP A 235 29.73 31.72 3.11
CA ASP A 235 29.24 33.00 2.48
C ASP A 235 29.25 32.94 0.93
N PRO A 236 28.44 33.74 0.17
CA PRO A 236 28.46 33.73 -1.30
C PRO A 236 28.85 35.07 -1.96
N HIS A 237 29.70 35.01 -2.99
CA HIS A 237 29.95 36.11 -3.93
C HIS A 237 30.06 35.60 -5.37
N PRO A 238 29.03 35.75 -6.24
CA PRO A 238 29.08 35.27 -7.62
C PRO A 238 29.66 36.30 -8.60
N ARG A 239 30.54 35.88 -9.52
CA ARG A 239 30.76 36.58 -10.80
C ARG A 239 31.52 35.78 -11.86
N THR A 240 31.28 36.19 -13.11
CA THR A 240 31.82 35.69 -14.37
C THR A 240 33.33 35.44 -14.36
N GLN A 241 33.72 34.28 -14.86
CA GLN A 241 35.08 33.74 -14.86
C GLN A 241 35.59 33.54 -16.31
N VAL A 242 36.91 33.39 -16.49
CA VAL A 242 37.51 32.99 -17.77
C VAL A 242 38.28 31.69 -17.54
N PRO A 243 37.74 30.52 -17.95
CA PRO A 243 38.36 29.23 -17.72
C PRO A 243 39.76 29.13 -18.33
N THR A 244 40.71 28.58 -17.59
CA THR A 244 42.05 28.21 -18.05
C THR A 244 42.48 26.92 -17.36
N ASN A 245 43.30 26.08 -17.99
CA ASN A 245 43.78 24.86 -17.34
C ASN A 245 45.08 25.11 -16.55
N GLY A 246 45.11 24.63 -15.32
CA GLY A 246 46.31 24.56 -14.48
C GLY A 246 46.80 23.14 -14.24
N SER A 247 47.77 23.01 -13.34
CA SER A 247 48.29 21.73 -12.89
C SER A 247 48.62 21.76 -11.41
N GLY A 248 48.17 20.74 -10.70
CA GLY A 248 48.37 20.55 -9.27
C GLY A 248 49.22 19.33 -8.98
N ARG A 249 49.77 19.30 -7.78
CA ARG A 249 50.32 18.11 -7.14
C ARG A 249 49.37 17.69 -6.02
N VAL A 250 49.01 16.41 -6.01
CA VAL A 250 47.93 15.84 -5.19
C VAL A 250 48.26 14.40 -4.80
N PHE A 251 47.56 13.84 -3.82
CA PHE A 251 47.44 12.40 -3.66
C PHE A 251 46.28 11.89 -4.52
N ASP A 252 46.52 10.85 -5.34
CA ASP A 252 45.50 10.19 -6.16
C ASP A 252 45.87 8.70 -6.36
N PRO A 253 45.21 7.77 -5.63
CA PRO A 253 44.43 7.99 -4.41
C PRO A 253 45.35 8.31 -3.21
N ASP A 254 44.92 8.03 -1.99
CA ASP A 254 45.68 8.23 -0.75
C ASP A 254 47.12 7.64 -0.78
N PRO A 255 48.03 8.12 0.08
CA PRO A 255 49.43 7.69 0.06
C PRO A 255 49.64 6.20 0.38
N LEU A 256 48.80 5.58 1.22
CA LEU A 256 48.95 4.15 1.56
C LEU A 256 48.52 3.27 0.40
N THR A 257 47.34 3.50 -0.17
CA THR A 257 46.82 2.76 -1.32
C THR A 257 47.79 2.83 -2.48
N ARG A 258 48.28 4.04 -2.77
CA ARG A 258 49.21 4.29 -3.86
C ARG A 258 50.57 3.61 -3.67
N ALA A 259 51.09 3.59 -2.44
CA ALA A 259 52.32 2.86 -2.09
C ALA A 259 52.10 1.34 -1.91
N ARG A 260 50.85 0.91 -1.78
CA ARG A 260 50.43 -0.37 -1.17
C ARG A 260 51.07 -0.64 0.19
N ALA A 261 51.06 0.39 1.03
CA ALA A 261 51.64 0.42 2.36
C ALA A 261 50.59 0.20 3.47
N LEU A 262 51.02 0.35 4.72
CA LEU A 262 50.20 0.42 5.92
C LEU A 262 50.66 1.61 6.74
N TYR A 263 49.76 2.18 7.55
CA TYR A 263 50.09 3.30 8.43
C TYR A 263 51.19 2.92 9.43
N GLN A 264 52.10 3.86 9.71
CA GLN A 264 53.24 3.66 10.61
C GLN A 264 53.45 4.89 11.49
N SER A 265 52.98 4.82 12.74
CA SER A 265 53.28 5.79 13.80
C SER A 265 54.77 6.15 13.85
N GLY A 266 55.12 7.39 13.48
CA GLY A 266 56.52 7.86 13.41
C GLY A 266 57.43 7.10 12.44
N GLY A 267 56.86 6.41 11.43
CA GLY A 267 57.56 5.58 10.45
C GLY A 267 57.66 6.23 9.07
N GLN A 268 57.71 5.40 8.01
CA GLN A 268 57.82 5.89 6.63
C GLN A 268 56.50 6.33 6.01
N PHE A 269 55.38 5.87 6.56
CA PHE A 269 54.03 6.12 6.08
C PHE A 269 53.13 6.44 7.28
N GLY A 270 53.48 7.48 8.03
CA GLY A 270 52.62 8.08 9.04
C GLY A 270 52.68 9.59 8.89
N ASP A 271 51.73 10.30 9.49
CA ASP A 271 51.53 11.74 9.31
C ASP A 271 52.81 12.58 9.55
N ASN A 272 53.47 12.46 10.72
CA ASN A 272 54.71 13.21 11.00
C ASN A 272 54.56 14.75 11.01
N ASN A 273 53.34 15.27 11.25
CA ASN A 273 52.94 16.67 11.31
C ASN A 273 53.40 17.43 10.06
N ASP A 274 52.76 17.11 8.93
CA ASP A 274 52.87 17.77 7.61
C ASP A 274 54.24 17.68 6.93
N GLN A 275 55.28 17.25 7.66
CA GLN A 275 56.67 17.24 7.21
C GLN A 275 56.91 16.22 6.10
N ASP A 276 57.41 16.73 4.97
CA ASP A 276 57.87 15.95 3.82
C ASP A 276 58.77 14.77 4.24
N THR A 277 58.39 13.56 3.80
CA THR A 277 59.26 12.38 3.84
C THR A 277 59.49 11.84 2.43
N ASP A 278 60.66 11.25 2.17
CA ASP A 278 60.98 10.65 0.86
C ASP A 278 59.90 9.64 0.40
N SER A 279 59.28 8.92 1.34
CA SER A 279 58.24 7.92 1.07
C SER A 279 56.91 8.54 0.66
N LEU A 280 56.48 9.64 1.29
CA LEU A 280 55.22 10.33 0.99
C LEU A 280 55.33 11.23 -0.24
N VAL A 281 56.43 11.97 -0.37
CA VAL A 281 56.71 12.80 -1.55
C VAL A 281 56.82 11.95 -2.82
N ALA A 282 57.21 10.67 -2.71
CA ALA A 282 57.18 9.72 -3.82
C ALA A 282 55.76 9.28 -4.26
N GLN A 283 54.72 9.49 -3.44
CA GLN A 283 53.33 9.19 -3.81
C GLN A 283 52.63 10.36 -4.50
N ILE A 284 53.05 11.60 -4.22
CA ILE A 284 52.50 12.82 -4.83
C ILE A 284 52.55 12.72 -6.36
N VAL A 285 51.39 12.85 -7.02
CA VAL A 285 51.28 12.87 -8.48
C VAL A 285 50.91 14.25 -9.00
N THR A 286 51.39 14.54 -10.21
CA THR A 286 50.96 15.73 -10.95
C THR A 286 49.69 15.43 -11.74
N ARG A 287 48.71 16.33 -11.63
CA ARG A 287 47.40 16.28 -12.30
C ARG A 287 47.09 17.59 -13.02
N THR A 288 46.10 17.54 -13.91
CA THR A 288 45.49 18.73 -14.52
C THR A 288 44.43 19.27 -13.57
N LEU A 289 44.40 20.58 -13.38
CA LEU A 289 43.30 21.28 -12.70
C LEU A 289 42.52 22.02 -13.78
N PRO A 290 41.43 21.45 -14.31
CA PRO A 290 40.71 22.03 -15.44
C PRO A 290 39.91 23.28 -15.03
N ASP A 291 39.71 24.16 -16.02
CA ASP A 291 38.77 25.29 -15.98
C ASP A 291 38.92 26.30 -14.82
N ILE A 292 40.09 26.34 -14.17
CA ILE A 292 40.41 27.28 -13.10
C ILE A 292 40.36 28.75 -13.56
N ASP A 293 39.96 29.65 -12.67
CA ASP A 293 39.95 31.09 -12.89
C ASP A 293 41.35 31.64 -13.20
N PHE A 294 41.44 32.46 -14.24
CA PHE A 294 42.50 33.44 -14.40
C PHE A 294 41.93 34.86 -14.54
N SER A 295 41.89 35.61 -13.43
CA SER A 295 41.37 36.98 -13.43
C SER A 295 42.15 37.93 -12.51
N GLY A 296 42.34 39.17 -12.99
CA GLY A 296 43.18 40.17 -12.30
C GLY A 296 44.68 39.89 -12.32
N GLY A 297 45.15 38.97 -13.18
CA GLY A 297 46.56 38.56 -13.23
C GLY A 297 46.95 37.54 -12.14
N GLN A 298 45.97 36.84 -11.58
CA GLN A 298 46.15 35.72 -10.66
C GLN A 298 45.30 34.53 -11.11
N TYR A 299 45.82 33.32 -10.88
CA TYR A 299 45.09 32.06 -10.98
C TYR A 299 44.51 31.68 -9.61
N ARG A 300 43.35 31.01 -9.61
CA ARG A 300 42.65 30.58 -8.38
C ARG A 300 42.10 29.17 -8.54
N LEU A 301 42.03 28.40 -7.46
CA LEU A 301 41.34 27.11 -7.42
C LEU A 301 39.82 27.33 -7.35
N ASN A 302 39.25 27.77 -8.46
CA ASN A 302 37.84 28.12 -8.60
C ASN A 302 37.44 27.89 -10.06
N GLY A 303 36.47 27.01 -10.30
CA GLY A 303 36.02 26.60 -11.63
C GLY A 303 34.54 26.21 -11.63
N PRO A 304 34.05 25.51 -12.68
CA PRO A 304 32.63 25.20 -12.84
C PRO A 304 32.12 24.16 -11.84
N TYR A 305 32.97 23.20 -11.45
CA TYR A 305 32.58 22.02 -10.66
C TYR A 305 33.15 22.01 -9.23
N ALA A 306 34.26 22.70 -8.96
CA ALA A 306 34.82 22.89 -7.62
C ALA A 306 35.28 24.33 -7.37
N GLN A 307 35.32 24.74 -6.10
CA GLN A 307 35.88 26.00 -5.64
C GLN A 307 36.52 25.83 -4.26
N ILE A 308 37.77 26.30 -4.09
CA ILE A 308 38.35 26.53 -2.77
C ILE A 308 37.84 27.84 -2.18
N VAL A 309 37.45 27.75 -0.92
CA VAL A 309 36.99 28.82 -0.05
C VAL A 309 37.80 28.81 1.26
N ASP A 310 37.53 29.79 2.10
CA ASP A 310 38.25 30.13 3.34
C ASP A 310 37.17 30.84 4.19
N PHE A 311 36.49 30.08 5.05
CA PHE A 311 35.24 30.48 5.72
C PHE A 311 35.15 30.05 7.19
N GLU A 312 35.92 29.06 7.62
CA GLU A 312 36.11 28.71 9.04
C GLU A 312 37.50 29.15 9.54
N ALA A 313 37.76 28.96 10.84
CA ALA A 313 39.11 29.10 11.37
C ALA A 313 39.88 27.77 11.23
N PRO A 314 41.23 27.77 11.10
CA PRO A 314 42.08 28.93 10.84
C PRO A 314 41.92 29.50 9.41
N PHE A 315 41.75 30.83 9.31
CA PHE A 315 41.60 31.50 8.02
C PHE A 315 42.93 31.57 7.24
N ASN A 316 43.29 30.46 6.58
CA ASN A 316 44.60 30.23 5.97
C ASN A 316 44.75 30.87 4.56
N GLY A 317 43.64 31.27 3.93
CA GLY A 317 43.65 32.04 2.68
C GLY A 317 43.46 31.23 1.39
N LEU A 318 42.93 31.88 0.35
CA LEU A 318 42.55 31.24 -0.94
C LEU A 318 43.71 30.83 -1.89
N PHE A 319 44.95 30.71 -1.39
CA PHE A 319 46.15 30.23 -2.11
C PHE A 319 46.36 30.71 -3.58
N ASN A 320 45.96 31.95 -3.88
CA ASN A 320 46.05 32.56 -5.23
C ASN A 320 47.50 32.57 -5.77
N ARG A 321 47.68 32.33 -7.08
CA ARG A 321 49.01 32.25 -7.71
C ARG A 321 49.22 33.19 -8.91
N SER A 322 50.47 33.54 -9.20
CA SER A 322 50.88 34.26 -10.42
C SER A 322 51.04 33.37 -11.66
N ASP A 323 51.01 32.05 -11.48
CA ASP A 323 51.15 31.01 -12.49
C ASP A 323 50.13 29.90 -12.21
N SER A 324 49.90 29.01 -13.17
CA SER A 324 48.87 27.97 -13.07
C SER A 324 49.36 26.67 -12.43
N LEU A 325 50.41 26.72 -11.59
CA LEU A 325 51.13 25.56 -11.08
C LEU A 325 51.07 25.46 -9.54
N TRP A 326 50.15 24.65 -9.02
CA TRP A 326 50.12 24.23 -7.62
C TRP A 326 51.05 23.04 -7.40
N HIS A 327 52.34 23.23 -7.72
CA HIS A 327 53.37 22.17 -7.68
C HIS A 327 54.10 22.16 -6.33
N PHE A 328 53.35 22.06 -5.25
CA PHE A 328 53.86 21.98 -3.89
C PHE A 328 54.39 20.57 -3.55
N THR A 329 55.06 20.45 -2.41
CA THR A 329 55.22 19.16 -1.70
C THR A 329 54.18 19.12 -0.58
N ARG A 330 54.31 18.27 0.44
CA ARG A 330 53.27 18.07 1.44
C ARG A 330 53.14 19.25 2.41
N SER A 331 54.27 19.70 2.97
CA SER A 331 54.33 20.65 4.09
C SER A 331 53.80 22.09 3.92
N PRO A 332 53.39 22.60 2.73
CA PRO A 332 52.77 23.91 2.64
C PRO A 332 51.33 23.87 2.11
N ALA A 333 50.36 24.17 3.01
CA ALA A 333 48.93 24.56 2.95
C ALA A 333 48.21 24.76 1.57
N ALA A 334 48.94 25.08 0.52
CA ALA A 334 48.45 25.14 -0.84
C ALA A 334 48.51 23.77 -1.58
N PHE A 335 48.85 22.67 -0.90
CA PHE A 335 48.85 21.30 -1.43
C PHE A 335 47.50 20.63 -1.20
N GLU A 336 47.09 20.60 0.06
CA GLU A 336 45.77 20.40 0.67
C GLU A 336 44.66 21.03 -0.20
N ALA A 337 44.74 22.35 -0.43
CA ALA A 337 43.81 23.06 -1.31
C ALA A 337 43.78 22.54 -2.76
N ALA A 338 44.91 22.09 -3.30
CA ALA A 338 44.97 21.51 -4.65
C ALA A 338 44.44 20.06 -4.69
N ASN A 339 44.58 19.32 -3.59
CA ASN A 339 44.07 17.98 -3.36
C ASN A 339 42.52 18.01 -3.32
N VAL A 340 41.96 18.83 -2.42
CA VAL A 340 40.52 19.11 -2.31
C VAL A 340 39.92 19.54 -3.65
N TYR A 341 40.50 20.55 -4.32
CA TYR A 341 39.97 21.03 -5.62
C TYR A 341 39.93 19.91 -6.67
N TYR A 342 40.99 19.10 -6.75
CA TYR A 342 41.09 18.04 -7.75
C TYR A 342 40.03 16.95 -7.55
N HIS A 343 39.84 16.45 -6.32
CA HIS A 343 38.91 15.36 -6.05
C HIS A 343 37.44 15.81 -6.19
N LEU A 344 37.10 17.02 -5.74
CA LEU A 344 35.78 17.61 -5.95
C LEU A 344 35.48 17.79 -7.46
N ASP A 345 36.40 18.40 -8.22
CA ASP A 345 36.21 18.63 -9.66
C ASP A 345 36.11 17.31 -10.46
N GLN A 346 36.97 16.32 -10.19
CA GLN A 346 36.90 15.01 -10.83
C GLN A 346 35.58 14.28 -10.53
N SER A 347 35.15 14.29 -9.28
CA SER A 347 33.95 13.55 -8.86
C SER A 347 32.68 14.20 -9.42
N MET A 348 32.58 15.53 -9.39
CA MET A 348 31.44 16.26 -9.97
C MET A 348 31.40 16.18 -11.50
N ARG A 349 32.56 16.15 -12.20
CA ARG A 349 32.61 15.85 -13.64
C ARG A 349 32.22 14.42 -13.96
N TYR A 350 32.55 13.45 -13.10
CA TYR A 350 32.09 12.08 -13.29
C TYR A 350 30.55 12.01 -13.22
N ILE A 351 29.93 12.66 -12.25
CA ILE A 351 28.46 12.74 -12.12
C ILE A 351 27.82 13.44 -13.33
N ASN A 352 28.26 14.65 -13.65
CA ASN A 352 27.63 15.49 -14.67
C ASN A 352 28.03 15.10 -16.09
N ASP A 353 29.33 15.04 -16.40
CA ASP A 353 29.84 14.82 -17.76
C ASP A 353 29.86 13.33 -18.16
N THR A 354 29.91 12.39 -17.22
CA THR A 354 30.06 10.93 -17.51
C THR A 354 28.81 10.11 -17.21
N LEU A 355 28.13 10.33 -16.07
CA LEU A 355 26.87 9.66 -15.73
C LEU A 355 25.63 10.40 -16.26
N GLY A 356 25.74 11.70 -16.57
CA GLY A 356 24.66 12.51 -17.15
C GLY A 356 23.62 13.01 -16.14
N PHE A 357 23.96 13.07 -14.85
CA PHE A 357 23.10 13.67 -13.82
C PHE A 357 23.48 15.14 -13.68
N ASP A 358 22.60 16.06 -14.12
CA ASP A 358 22.74 17.51 -13.90
C ASP A 358 22.54 17.81 -12.40
N LEU A 359 23.64 17.74 -11.65
CA LEU A 359 23.67 17.76 -10.20
C LEU A 359 24.76 18.72 -9.73
N MET A 360 24.30 19.84 -9.16
CA MET A 360 25.11 20.91 -8.59
C MET A 360 24.46 21.42 -7.29
N PRO A 361 25.21 22.12 -6.42
CA PRO A 361 24.65 22.73 -5.21
C PRO A 361 23.48 23.66 -5.53
N PHE A 362 22.31 23.46 -4.92
CA PHE A 362 21.17 24.38 -5.11
C PHE A 362 21.29 25.66 -4.26
N GLN A 363 22.18 25.65 -3.26
CA GLN A 363 22.39 26.74 -2.31
C GLN A 363 23.07 27.98 -2.94
N TYR A 364 23.81 27.80 -4.04
CA TYR A 364 24.51 28.86 -4.78
C TYR A 364 24.81 28.44 -6.22
N ALA A 365 25.13 29.39 -7.11
CA ALA A 365 25.63 29.07 -8.45
C ALA A 365 27.17 29.03 -8.45
N GLY A 366 27.76 27.91 -8.88
CA GLY A 366 29.21 27.68 -8.97
C GLY A 366 29.60 26.26 -8.56
N GLY A 367 30.90 25.95 -8.65
CA GLY A 367 31.46 24.67 -8.22
C GLY A 367 31.34 24.40 -6.72
N VAL A 368 31.39 23.12 -6.33
CA VAL A 368 31.34 22.67 -4.94
C VAL A 368 32.42 23.34 -4.10
N LYS A 369 32.01 23.99 -3.02
CA LYS A 369 32.87 24.77 -2.13
C LYS A 369 33.52 23.89 -1.07
N GLY A 370 34.85 23.84 -1.05
CA GLY A 370 35.65 23.21 -0.01
C GLY A 370 36.56 24.20 0.72
N ASP A 371 36.58 24.16 2.05
CA ASP A 371 37.57 24.83 2.89
C ASP A 371 38.56 23.78 3.45
N PRO A 372 39.82 23.74 2.96
CA PRO A 372 40.78 22.71 3.33
C PRO A 372 41.37 22.88 4.75
N HIS A 373 41.13 23.99 5.45
CA HIS A 373 41.70 24.26 6.78
C HIS A 373 40.63 24.81 7.74
N GLY A 374 39.50 24.13 7.84
CA GLY A 374 38.42 24.50 8.75
C GLY A 374 38.59 23.95 10.17
N LEU A 375 37.50 23.98 10.94
CA LEU A 375 37.36 23.27 12.22
C LEU A 375 38.42 23.59 13.30
N ASN A 376 39.16 24.68 13.14
CA ASN A 376 40.20 25.19 14.04
C ASN A 376 41.28 24.14 14.40
N GLY A 377 41.60 23.24 13.47
CA GLY A 377 42.58 22.16 13.69
C GLY A 377 42.08 21.03 14.60
N ASP A 378 40.78 20.85 14.75
CA ASP A 378 40.20 19.62 15.30
C ASP A 378 40.32 18.46 14.29
N ASP A 379 40.43 17.25 14.82
CA ASP A 379 40.35 15.93 14.17
C ASP A 379 38.89 15.69 13.75
N ASN A 380 38.47 16.26 12.59
CA ASN A 380 37.10 16.22 12.06
C ASN A 380 36.97 16.81 10.64
N SER A 381 35.87 16.48 9.95
CA SER A 381 35.37 17.09 8.70
C SER A 381 33.83 17.13 8.66
N HIS A 382 33.23 17.80 7.65
CA HIS A 382 31.77 17.85 7.48
C HIS A 382 31.27 18.35 6.10
N TYR A 383 30.01 18.04 5.80
CA TYR A 383 29.16 18.64 4.77
C TYR A 383 28.00 19.46 5.36
N ILE A 384 27.54 20.45 4.58
CA ILE A 384 26.69 21.53 5.05
C ILE A 384 25.41 21.68 4.19
N PRO A 385 24.22 21.26 4.67
CA PRO A 385 22.96 21.43 3.96
C PRO A 385 22.55 22.89 3.72
N ALA A 386 22.67 23.79 4.72
CA ALA A 386 22.17 25.17 4.53
C ALA A 386 23.12 26.10 3.73
N THR A 387 24.38 25.71 3.49
CA THR A 387 25.29 26.48 2.61
C THR A 387 25.73 25.76 1.35
N GLY A 388 25.65 24.43 1.30
CA GLY A 388 26.15 23.60 0.20
C GLY A 388 27.68 23.54 0.12
N SER A 389 28.39 23.79 1.23
CA SER A 389 29.86 23.77 1.30
C SER A 389 30.35 22.56 2.10
N LEU A 390 31.66 22.37 2.16
CA LEU A 390 32.36 21.32 2.93
C LEU A 390 33.59 21.95 3.61
N ALA A 391 34.03 21.39 4.75
CA ALA A 391 35.34 21.71 5.32
C ALA A 391 36.01 20.51 6.03
N TRP A 392 37.33 20.59 6.18
CA TRP A 392 38.21 19.55 6.73
C TRP A 392 39.18 20.17 7.75
N GLY A 393 39.57 19.41 8.78
CA GLY A 393 40.44 19.86 9.87
C GLY A 393 41.83 19.23 9.89
N GLU A 394 42.79 19.97 10.43
CA GLU A 394 44.24 19.64 10.45
C GLU A 394 44.64 18.65 11.57
N GLY A 395 43.73 17.76 11.99
CA GLY A 395 43.81 17.05 13.28
C GLY A 395 44.16 15.56 13.21
N GLY A 396 45.40 15.19 13.52
CA GLY A 396 45.85 13.79 13.67
C GLY A 396 46.45 13.24 12.38
N VAL A 397 45.61 13.00 11.39
CA VAL A 397 45.94 13.12 9.97
C VAL A 397 45.20 14.36 9.47
N ASP A 398 45.77 15.12 8.54
CA ASP A 398 45.02 16.21 7.92
C ASP A 398 43.95 15.64 6.98
N ASP A 399 42.68 15.86 7.34
CA ASP A 399 41.49 15.35 6.64
C ASP A 399 41.44 15.84 5.17
N SER A 400 42.09 16.95 4.84
CA SER A 400 42.17 17.50 3.49
C SER A 400 43.17 16.74 2.59
N GLU A 401 43.94 15.81 3.13
CA GLU A 401 44.88 14.99 2.37
C GLU A 401 44.33 13.62 1.94
N ASP A 402 43.44 13.00 2.73
CA ASP A 402 42.84 11.70 2.40
C ASP A 402 41.65 11.90 1.43
N PRO A 403 41.75 11.42 0.17
CA PRO A 403 40.65 11.54 -0.79
C PRO A 403 39.37 10.81 -0.36
N ASP A 404 39.47 9.80 0.51
CA ASP A 404 38.30 9.11 1.04
C ASP A 404 37.46 10.04 1.93
N VAL A 405 38.11 10.89 2.75
CA VAL A 405 37.44 11.88 3.60
C VAL A 405 36.76 12.96 2.73
N ILE A 406 37.49 13.51 1.76
CA ILE A 406 36.96 14.52 0.83
C ILE A 406 35.72 14.00 0.10
N LEU A 407 35.72 12.73 -0.32
CA LEU A 407 34.63 12.14 -1.09
C LEU A 407 33.49 11.59 -0.22
N HIS A 408 33.72 11.29 1.06
CA HIS A 408 32.66 10.97 2.01
C HIS A 408 31.75 12.18 2.23
N GLU A 409 32.33 13.33 2.55
CA GLU A 409 31.58 14.57 2.74
C GLU A 409 30.92 15.04 1.44
N LEU A 410 31.56 14.82 0.27
CA LEU A 410 30.90 15.04 -1.01
C LEU A 410 29.66 14.14 -1.19
N GLY A 411 29.69 12.90 -0.69
CA GLY A 411 28.54 11.98 -0.72
C GLY A 411 27.33 12.46 0.09
N HIS A 412 27.55 13.16 1.20
CA HIS A 412 26.49 13.88 1.91
C HIS A 412 25.92 15.03 1.06
N GLY A 413 26.78 15.80 0.40
CA GLY A 413 26.36 16.88 -0.51
C GLY A 413 25.52 16.38 -1.68
N ILE A 414 26.00 15.32 -2.34
CA ILE A 414 25.27 14.62 -3.41
C ILE A 414 23.86 14.21 -2.95
N HIS A 415 23.74 13.62 -1.76
CA HIS A 415 22.46 13.18 -1.20
C HIS A 415 21.51 14.36 -0.88
N ASP A 416 22.02 15.50 -0.40
CA ASP A 416 21.20 16.69 -0.16
C ASP A 416 20.75 17.37 -1.45
N TRP A 417 21.68 17.56 -2.40
CA TRP A 417 21.40 18.26 -3.65
C TRP A 417 20.44 17.46 -4.54
N ILE A 418 20.57 16.13 -4.58
CA ILE A 418 19.69 15.28 -5.40
C ILE A 418 18.27 15.12 -4.81
N THR A 419 18.10 15.44 -3.52
CA THR A 419 16.82 15.41 -2.80
C THR A 419 16.19 16.79 -2.54
N ASP A 420 16.79 17.88 -3.05
CA ASP A 420 16.38 19.28 -2.84
C ASP A 420 16.36 19.71 -1.36
N GLY A 421 17.41 19.37 -0.61
CA GLY A 421 17.52 19.74 0.81
C GLY A 421 16.85 18.76 1.76
N ASN A 422 16.68 17.49 1.35
CA ASN A 422 15.95 16.47 2.09
C ASN A 422 16.77 15.18 2.26
N LEU A 423 18.08 15.30 2.53
CA LEU A 423 18.93 14.15 2.82
C LEU A 423 18.37 13.34 4.00
N SER A 424 18.51 12.01 3.94
CA SER A 424 18.05 11.13 5.01
C SER A 424 19.19 10.56 5.85
N GLN A 425 19.22 10.90 7.14
CA GLN A 425 20.04 10.19 8.15
C GLN A 425 19.31 8.98 8.78
N VAL A 426 18.15 8.59 8.23
CA VAL A 426 17.38 7.45 8.75
C VAL A 426 18.17 6.16 8.56
N ASN A 427 18.42 5.45 9.67
CA ASN A 427 19.28 4.26 9.73
C ASN A 427 20.70 4.50 9.18
N GLY A 428 21.21 5.74 9.23
CA GLY A 428 22.55 6.07 8.70
C GLY A 428 22.65 6.00 7.18
N LEU A 429 21.55 6.21 6.44
CA LEU A 429 21.57 6.19 4.97
C LEU A 429 22.56 7.21 4.39
N SER A 430 22.62 8.46 4.91
CA SER A 430 23.59 9.46 4.42
C SER A 430 25.05 9.07 4.71
N GLU A 431 25.33 8.49 5.89
CA GLU A 431 26.65 7.94 6.24
C GLU A 431 27.10 6.87 5.26
N GLY A 432 26.23 5.89 5.01
CA GLY A 432 26.49 4.84 4.05
C GLY A 432 26.63 5.36 2.62
N SER A 433 25.97 6.48 2.28
CA SER A 433 26.11 7.13 0.97
C SER A 433 27.47 7.81 0.81
N GLY A 434 28.01 8.46 1.85
CA GLY A 434 29.39 8.95 1.85
C GLY A 434 30.41 7.82 1.80
N ASP A 435 30.28 6.82 2.67
CA ASP A 435 31.15 5.64 2.71
C ASP A 435 31.18 4.90 1.37
N TYR A 436 30.03 4.80 0.68
CA TYR A 436 29.93 4.22 -0.66
C TYR A 436 30.66 5.07 -1.71
N TRP A 437 30.47 6.39 -1.71
CA TRP A 437 31.02 7.26 -2.75
C TRP A 437 32.55 7.32 -2.71
N ALA A 438 33.12 7.44 -1.51
CA ALA A 438 34.55 7.31 -1.27
C ALA A 438 35.09 5.94 -1.73
N ALA A 439 34.47 4.84 -1.28
CA ALA A 439 34.90 3.49 -1.62
C ALA A 439 34.78 3.16 -3.11
N SER A 440 33.76 3.68 -3.83
CA SER A 440 33.59 3.50 -5.27
C SER A 440 34.72 4.16 -6.06
N TYR A 441 35.14 5.38 -5.66
CA TYR A 441 36.33 6.01 -6.23
C TYR A 441 37.60 5.21 -5.90
N ASN A 442 37.90 4.97 -4.62
CA ASN A 442 39.16 4.34 -4.19
C ASN A 442 39.33 2.96 -4.84
N ARG A 443 38.29 2.10 -4.79
CA ARG A 443 38.29 0.78 -5.42
C ARG A 443 38.48 0.84 -6.93
N SER A 444 37.94 1.87 -7.61
CA SER A 444 38.11 2.03 -9.06
C SER A 444 39.54 2.34 -9.51
N THR A 445 40.43 2.75 -8.60
CA THR A 445 41.86 2.97 -8.91
C THR A 445 42.63 1.66 -9.12
N GLY A 446 42.12 0.53 -8.61
CA GLY A 446 42.68 -0.81 -8.85
C GLY A 446 44.01 -1.14 -8.16
N PHE A 447 44.45 -0.35 -7.17
CA PHE A 447 45.67 -0.64 -6.40
C PHE A 447 45.50 -1.85 -5.46
N TRP A 448 44.31 -2.03 -4.87
CA TRP A 448 43.97 -3.14 -4.00
C TRP A 448 43.12 -4.21 -4.70
N THR A 449 43.15 -5.43 -4.18
CA THR A 449 42.42 -6.59 -4.70
C THR A 449 41.56 -7.24 -3.61
N PRO A 450 40.49 -8.01 -3.92
CA PRO A 450 39.67 -8.70 -2.91
C PRO A 450 40.41 -9.63 -1.93
N SER A 451 41.69 -9.96 -2.19
CA SER A 451 42.55 -10.68 -1.25
C SER A 451 43.26 -9.81 -0.22
N ASP A 452 43.27 -8.48 -0.40
CA ASP A 452 43.88 -7.51 0.50
C ASP A 452 42.79 -6.93 1.43
N PRO A 453 42.96 -6.90 2.78
CA PRO A 453 41.99 -6.29 3.70
C PRO A 453 41.60 -4.85 3.33
N GLN A 454 42.58 -4.08 2.83
CA GLN A 454 42.48 -2.69 2.40
C GLN A 454 41.45 -2.45 1.28
N TYR A 455 41.13 -3.47 0.48
CA TYR A 455 40.08 -3.39 -0.55
C TYR A 455 38.68 -3.12 0.04
N TYR A 456 38.52 -3.40 1.33
CA TYR A 456 37.30 -3.19 2.10
C TYR A 456 37.41 -2.06 3.11
N TRP A 457 38.48 -1.26 3.09
CA TRP A 457 38.66 -0.11 3.97
C TRP A 457 38.13 1.16 3.31
N VAL A 458 37.64 2.09 4.14
CA VAL A 458 37.41 3.50 3.80
C VAL A 458 38.19 4.33 4.83
N PHE A 459 38.66 5.51 4.43
CA PHE A 459 39.55 6.38 5.21
C PHE A 459 40.88 5.66 5.45
N GLN A 460 41.60 5.37 4.36
CA GLN A 460 42.76 4.49 4.45
C GLN A 460 44.00 5.16 5.04
N TRP A 461 44.17 6.46 4.84
CA TRP A 461 45.30 7.23 5.36
C TRP A 461 44.96 7.83 6.73
N ASP A 462 43.77 8.42 6.87
CA ASP A 462 43.24 8.96 8.13
C ASP A 462 42.81 7.88 9.14
N GLY A 463 42.13 6.82 8.69
CA GLY A 463 41.64 5.75 9.54
C GLY A 463 42.58 4.54 9.69
N HIS A 464 42.05 3.47 10.30
CA HIS A 464 42.72 2.17 10.52
C HIS A 464 44.08 2.24 11.23
N ASN A 465 44.30 3.28 12.04
CA ASN A 465 45.58 3.61 12.68
C ASN A 465 45.42 3.84 14.20
N GLU A 466 46.32 4.62 14.84
CA GLU A 466 46.24 4.93 16.26
C GLU A 466 45.23 6.03 16.66
N PHE A 467 44.73 6.84 15.72
CA PHE A 467 43.72 7.88 15.99
C PHE A 467 42.35 7.24 16.08
N TRP A 468 41.92 6.56 15.01
CA TRP A 468 40.66 5.83 14.98
C TRP A 468 40.68 4.58 14.10
N SER A 469 39.65 3.74 14.26
CA SER A 469 39.59 2.39 13.67
C SER A 469 39.13 2.33 12.21
N GLY A 470 38.86 3.48 11.57
CA GLY A 470 38.32 3.56 10.22
C GLY A 470 36.90 2.98 10.07
N ARG A 471 36.40 2.93 8.83
CA ARG A 471 35.15 2.25 8.43
C ARG A 471 35.42 1.17 7.38
N ILE A 472 34.50 0.21 7.22
CA ILE A 472 34.67 -0.93 6.31
C ILE A 472 33.46 -1.19 5.40
N THR A 473 33.74 -1.61 4.17
CA THR A 473 32.76 -1.99 3.11
C THR A 473 32.60 -3.51 2.96
N ASN A 474 32.97 -4.29 3.98
CA ASN A 474 32.60 -5.70 4.14
C ASN A 474 31.93 -5.99 5.50
N TYR A 475 31.34 -4.98 6.13
CA TYR A 475 30.58 -5.12 7.37
C TYR A 475 29.46 -6.16 7.21
N THR A 476 29.28 -7.04 8.18
CA THR A 476 28.45 -8.26 8.04
C THR A 476 27.11 -8.23 8.77
N ALA A 477 26.79 -7.12 9.47
CA ALA A 477 25.52 -6.97 10.16
C ALA A 477 24.32 -7.03 9.17
N GLN A 478 23.23 -7.64 9.60
CA GLN A 478 22.03 -7.85 8.79
C GLN A 478 21.02 -6.73 9.01
N TYR A 479 20.41 -6.21 7.95
CA TYR A 479 19.30 -5.26 8.08
C TYR A 479 18.00 -6.01 8.44
N PRO A 480 17.06 -5.40 9.18
CA PRO A 480 17.26 -4.29 10.13
C PRO A 480 17.81 -4.76 11.48
N GLY A 481 17.91 -6.07 11.73
CA GLY A 481 18.17 -6.64 13.05
C GLY A 481 19.56 -6.38 13.65
N GLY A 482 20.51 -5.88 12.85
CA GLY A 482 21.85 -5.45 13.24
C GLY A 482 22.03 -3.94 13.36
N LEU A 483 20.95 -3.15 13.20
CA LEU A 483 20.99 -1.71 13.44
C LEU A 483 21.26 -1.42 14.93
N THR A 484 22.14 -0.46 15.17
CA THR A 484 22.62 -0.04 16.49
C THR A 484 22.02 1.28 16.97
N GLY A 485 21.47 2.08 16.04
CA GLY A 485 21.06 3.46 16.31
C GLY A 485 22.23 4.44 16.31
N GLN A 486 23.40 4.05 15.77
CA GLN A 486 24.55 4.92 15.57
C GLN A 486 24.80 5.06 14.06
N ILE A 487 24.56 6.25 13.51
CA ILE A 487 24.47 6.46 12.06
C ILE A 487 25.71 5.99 11.30
N HIS A 488 26.93 6.28 11.77
CA HIS A 488 28.18 5.87 11.12
C HIS A 488 28.46 4.35 11.20
N THR A 489 27.80 3.64 12.12
CA THR A 489 27.87 2.16 12.22
C THR A 489 26.78 1.52 11.35
N ASP A 490 25.57 2.05 11.40
CA ASP A 490 24.42 1.56 10.64
C ASP A 490 24.61 1.80 9.13
N GLY A 491 25.23 2.92 8.75
CA GLY A 491 25.60 3.26 7.37
C GLY A 491 26.53 2.25 6.69
N GLN A 492 27.40 1.58 7.45
CA GLN A 492 28.28 0.54 6.92
C GLN A 492 27.50 -0.69 6.42
N ILE A 493 26.24 -0.90 6.83
CA ILE A 493 25.35 -1.93 6.28
C ILE A 493 24.96 -1.59 4.83
N TRP A 494 24.73 -0.31 4.53
CA TRP A 494 24.38 0.18 3.20
C TRP A 494 25.60 0.19 2.27
N SER A 495 26.69 0.86 2.65
CA SER A 495 27.90 0.94 1.83
C SER A 495 28.50 -0.43 1.53
N SER A 496 28.57 -1.32 2.52
CA SER A 496 29.04 -2.71 2.32
C SER A 496 28.12 -3.57 1.45
N THR A 497 26.89 -3.14 1.16
CA THR A 497 25.99 -3.86 0.25
C THR A 497 26.09 -3.30 -1.16
N LEU A 498 26.12 -1.97 -1.30
CA LEU A 498 26.37 -1.32 -2.59
C LEU A 498 27.75 -1.70 -3.16
N MET A 499 28.80 -1.77 -2.33
CA MET A 499 30.12 -2.23 -2.77
C MET A 499 30.17 -3.73 -3.15
N GLN A 500 29.20 -4.54 -2.72
CA GLN A 500 29.06 -5.93 -3.21
C GLN A 500 28.30 -5.99 -4.55
N ILE A 501 27.38 -5.06 -4.79
CA ILE A 501 26.74 -4.87 -6.10
C ILE A 501 27.77 -4.32 -7.12
N TRP A 502 28.61 -3.38 -6.68
CA TRP A 502 29.75 -2.83 -7.45
C TRP A 502 30.68 -3.92 -7.97
N ASP A 503 31.01 -4.91 -7.14
CA ASP A 503 31.85 -6.05 -7.51
C ASP A 503 31.19 -6.99 -8.53
N ASP A 504 29.85 -7.03 -8.59
CA ASP A 504 29.08 -7.87 -9.52
C ASP A 504 28.78 -7.17 -10.87
N ILE A 505 28.41 -5.89 -10.85
CA ILE A 505 27.84 -5.16 -12.01
C ILE A 505 28.75 -4.01 -12.50
N GLY A 506 29.78 -3.67 -11.73
CA GLY A 506 30.76 -2.63 -12.05
C GLY A 506 30.34 -1.22 -11.65
N ARG A 507 31.33 -0.33 -11.59
CA ARG A 507 31.19 1.05 -11.10
C ARG A 507 30.08 1.84 -11.79
N THR A 508 30.11 1.98 -13.11
CA THR A 508 29.23 2.92 -13.83
C THR A 508 27.74 2.60 -13.66
N ALA A 509 27.35 1.33 -13.62
CA ALA A 509 25.96 0.94 -13.36
C ALA A 509 25.58 1.14 -11.88
N THR A 510 26.49 0.83 -10.95
CA THR A 510 26.22 0.97 -9.51
C THR A 510 26.14 2.44 -9.09
N ASP A 511 27.05 3.30 -9.57
CA ASP A 511 27.06 4.74 -9.29
C ASP A 511 25.84 5.44 -9.93
N ALA A 512 25.43 5.05 -11.14
CA ALA A 512 24.22 5.59 -11.78
C ALA A 512 22.94 5.14 -11.05
N ASN A 513 22.80 3.85 -10.73
CA ASN A 513 21.68 3.32 -9.95
C ASN A 513 21.62 3.95 -8.54
N PHE A 514 22.76 4.25 -7.93
CA PHE A 514 22.82 4.95 -6.64
C PHE A 514 22.25 6.37 -6.70
N LEU A 515 22.65 7.16 -7.71
CA LEU A 515 22.12 8.53 -7.88
C LEU A 515 20.63 8.52 -8.21
N GLU A 516 20.18 7.67 -9.13
CA GLU A 516 18.76 7.51 -9.49
C GLU A 516 17.92 6.92 -8.33
N ALA A 517 18.50 6.13 -7.43
CA ALA A 517 17.83 5.71 -6.21
C ALA A 517 17.61 6.91 -5.26
N LEU A 518 18.63 7.75 -5.05
CA LEU A 518 18.55 8.90 -4.15
C LEU A 518 17.68 10.05 -4.71
N SER A 519 17.54 10.19 -6.03
CA SER A 519 16.58 11.16 -6.60
C SER A 519 15.12 10.79 -6.28
N MET A 520 14.83 9.52 -5.97
CA MET A 520 13.50 9.04 -5.57
C MET A 520 13.21 9.12 -4.04
N THR A 521 14.22 9.29 -3.19
CA THR A 521 14.07 9.30 -1.72
C THR A 521 13.72 10.68 -1.15
N ASN A 522 13.39 10.73 0.15
CA ASN A 522 13.23 11.96 0.93
C ASN A 522 13.81 11.81 2.35
N GLY A 523 13.70 12.85 3.18
CA GLY A 523 14.24 12.90 4.55
C GLY A 523 13.59 11.96 5.58
N ALA A 524 12.73 11.04 5.13
CA ALA A 524 12.14 9.95 5.91
C ALA A 524 12.36 8.55 5.27
N SER A 525 13.07 8.46 4.14
CA SER A 525 13.47 7.21 3.50
C SER A 525 14.54 6.47 4.32
N SER A 526 14.27 5.23 4.68
CA SER A 526 15.22 4.29 5.28
C SER A 526 16.18 3.70 4.23
N GLN A 527 17.22 2.99 4.68
CA GLN A 527 18.07 2.18 3.78
C GLN A 527 17.24 1.15 2.96
N GLU A 528 16.11 0.66 3.49
CA GLU A 528 15.23 -0.26 2.74
C GLU A 528 14.38 0.45 1.68
N ASP A 529 13.98 1.70 1.90
CA ASP A 529 13.35 2.52 0.86
C ASP A 529 14.35 2.82 -0.25
N ALA A 530 15.60 3.14 0.11
CA ALA A 530 16.68 3.33 -0.85
C ALA A 530 17.01 2.03 -1.61
N ALA A 531 16.96 0.86 -0.97
CA ALA A 531 17.13 -0.44 -1.63
C ALA A 531 16.00 -0.73 -2.64
N GLN A 532 14.74 -0.44 -2.29
CA GLN A 532 13.60 -0.52 -3.20
C GLN A 532 13.73 0.50 -4.36
N ALA A 533 14.22 1.71 -4.09
CA ALA A 533 14.50 2.72 -5.12
C ALA A 533 15.65 2.31 -6.05
N PHE A 534 16.68 1.61 -5.54
CA PHE A 534 17.80 1.08 -6.34
C PHE A 534 17.36 -0.05 -7.29
N VAL A 535 16.40 -0.88 -6.87
CA VAL A 535 15.70 -1.83 -7.77
C VAL A 535 14.95 -1.08 -8.87
N GLN A 536 14.26 0.02 -8.54
CA GLN A 536 13.56 0.82 -9.55
C GLN A 536 14.53 1.58 -10.47
N ALA A 537 15.67 2.02 -9.95
CA ALA A 537 16.71 2.70 -10.72
C ALA A 537 17.28 1.82 -11.84
N ASP A 538 17.55 0.54 -11.56
CA ASP A 538 18.02 -0.41 -12.58
C ASP A 538 16.97 -0.68 -13.67
N ILE A 539 15.68 -0.66 -13.30
CA ILE A 539 14.57 -0.71 -14.27
C ILE A 539 14.58 0.54 -15.16
N ASN A 540 14.69 1.73 -14.57
CA ASN A 540 14.67 3.01 -15.29
C ASN A 540 15.89 3.20 -16.22
N LEU A 541 17.10 2.90 -15.73
CA LEU A 541 18.37 3.18 -16.41
C LEU A 541 18.85 2.04 -17.31
N HIS A 542 18.58 0.80 -16.92
CA HIS A 542 19.21 -0.40 -17.49
C HIS A 542 18.20 -1.46 -17.93
N GLY A 543 16.90 -1.17 -17.87
CA GLY A 543 15.84 -2.10 -18.26
C GLY A 543 15.81 -3.36 -17.38
N GLY A 544 16.26 -3.24 -16.14
CA GLY A 544 16.32 -4.34 -15.16
C GLY A 544 17.44 -5.35 -15.38
N ALA A 545 18.41 -5.06 -16.26
CA ALA A 545 19.45 -6.00 -16.68
C ALA A 545 20.35 -6.53 -15.54
N ASN A 546 20.41 -5.85 -14.38
CA ASN A 546 21.26 -6.23 -13.25
C ASN A 546 20.45 -6.78 -12.05
N LEU A 547 19.13 -6.89 -12.17
CA LEU A 547 18.24 -7.14 -11.03
C LEU A 547 18.51 -8.44 -10.26
N TRP A 548 19.01 -9.50 -10.90
CA TRP A 548 19.40 -10.72 -10.19
C TRP A 548 20.55 -10.49 -9.17
N SER A 549 21.58 -9.73 -9.55
CA SER A 549 22.70 -9.41 -8.64
C SER A 549 22.23 -8.47 -7.53
N ILE A 550 21.45 -7.45 -7.89
CA ILE A 550 20.86 -6.48 -6.96
C ILE A 550 19.94 -7.20 -5.95
N GLU A 551 19.06 -8.09 -6.41
CA GLU A 551 18.20 -8.91 -5.55
C GLU A 551 19.04 -9.75 -4.59
N GLN A 552 20.04 -10.46 -5.13
CA GLN A 552 20.89 -11.33 -4.36
C GLN A 552 21.61 -10.59 -3.23
N ARG A 553 22.25 -9.44 -3.49
CA ARG A 553 23.03 -8.71 -2.48
C ARG A 553 22.17 -8.07 -1.40
N PHE A 554 21.08 -7.40 -1.77
CA PHE A 554 20.17 -6.82 -0.77
C PHE A 554 19.48 -7.91 0.08
N THR A 555 19.07 -9.03 -0.53
CA THR A 555 18.46 -10.15 0.21
C THR A 555 19.48 -10.88 1.10
N GLN A 556 20.73 -11.07 0.65
CA GLN A 556 21.83 -11.60 1.48
C GLN A 556 22.18 -10.71 2.69
N ARG A 557 21.79 -9.42 2.65
CA ARG A 557 21.91 -8.50 3.78
C ARG A 557 20.68 -8.46 4.69
N GLY A 558 19.53 -8.98 4.25
CA GLY A 558 18.27 -8.95 5.00
C GLY A 558 17.33 -7.79 4.68
N TYR A 559 17.61 -6.98 3.65
CA TYR A 559 16.64 -5.96 3.20
C TYR A 559 15.42 -6.60 2.54
N ASN A 560 14.21 -6.12 2.87
CA ASN A 560 12.98 -6.57 2.24
C ASN A 560 12.68 -5.74 0.97
N ILE A 561 13.45 -6.02 -0.08
CA ILE A 561 13.24 -5.50 -1.44
C ILE A 561 12.23 -6.35 -2.22
N THR A 562 11.81 -5.90 -3.42
CA THR A 562 10.91 -6.71 -4.26
C THR A 562 11.16 -6.48 -5.74
N VAL A 563 11.55 -7.50 -6.49
CA VAL A 563 11.83 -7.44 -7.95
C VAL A 563 10.68 -8.04 -8.79
N PRO A 564 10.49 -7.63 -10.06
CA PRO A 564 9.33 -8.02 -10.86
C PRO A 564 9.54 -9.38 -11.54
N VAL A 565 9.57 -10.45 -10.74
CA VAL A 565 9.68 -11.84 -11.23
C VAL A 565 8.53 -12.23 -12.16
N PRO A 566 8.69 -13.26 -13.02
CA PRO A 566 7.58 -13.79 -13.82
C PRO A 566 6.38 -14.23 -12.98
N SER A 567 5.17 -13.80 -13.36
CA SER A 567 3.92 -14.35 -12.85
C SER A 567 3.53 -15.59 -13.66
N ILE A 568 3.25 -16.70 -12.98
CA ILE A 568 2.86 -17.98 -13.59
C ILE A 568 1.47 -18.35 -13.07
N THR A 569 0.47 -18.36 -13.94
CA THR A 569 -0.90 -18.79 -13.65
C THR A 569 -1.16 -20.17 -14.27
N HIS A 570 -1.57 -21.13 -13.46
CA HIS A 570 -1.80 -22.51 -13.87
C HIS A 570 -2.94 -23.13 -13.05
N THR A 571 -3.91 -23.76 -13.72
CA THR A 571 -4.94 -24.59 -13.08
C THR A 571 -4.36 -25.97 -12.80
N PRO A 572 -4.26 -26.41 -11.54
CA PRO A 572 -3.73 -27.74 -11.20
C PRO A 572 -4.50 -28.86 -11.91
N LEU A 573 -3.78 -29.94 -12.27
CA LEU A 573 -4.40 -31.16 -12.76
C LEU A 573 -5.25 -31.79 -11.65
N GLY A 574 -6.46 -32.24 -12.02
CA GLY A 574 -7.28 -33.10 -11.17
C GLY A 574 -6.84 -34.56 -11.25
N ASP A 575 -7.38 -35.37 -10.34
CA ASP A 575 -7.21 -36.83 -10.35
C ASP A 575 -7.84 -37.45 -11.61
N THR A 576 -7.38 -38.64 -12.02
CA THR A 576 -7.73 -39.25 -13.32
C THR A 576 -7.68 -40.77 -13.27
N GLU A 577 -8.50 -41.44 -14.07
CA GLU A 577 -8.43 -42.90 -14.25
C GLU A 577 -7.52 -43.33 -15.41
N ASP A 578 -7.04 -42.39 -16.23
CA ASP A 578 -6.00 -42.70 -17.23
C ASP A 578 -4.66 -42.94 -16.54
N LEU A 579 -4.14 -44.17 -16.66
CA LEU A 579 -2.83 -44.56 -16.13
C LEU A 579 -1.69 -44.35 -17.15
N THR A 580 -2.01 -44.03 -18.41
CA THR A 580 -1.10 -44.08 -19.56
C THR A 580 -0.63 -42.70 -20.02
N GLY A 581 -1.47 -41.66 -19.97
CA GLY A 581 -1.11 -40.29 -20.32
C GLY A 581 -0.63 -40.14 -21.78
N PRO A 582 0.21 -39.12 -22.08
CA PRO A 582 0.81 -38.17 -21.14
C PRO A 582 -0.17 -37.05 -20.74
N TYR A 583 -0.11 -36.62 -19.48
CA TYR A 583 -1.02 -35.63 -18.92
C TYR A 583 -0.56 -34.20 -19.29
N PRO A 584 -1.35 -33.42 -20.07
CA PRO A 584 -0.92 -32.12 -20.57
C PRO A 584 -0.97 -31.04 -19.48
N VAL A 585 0.11 -30.29 -19.33
CA VAL A 585 0.23 -29.17 -18.39
C VAL A 585 0.44 -27.89 -19.17
N SER A 586 -0.43 -26.89 -18.94
CA SER A 586 -0.31 -25.55 -19.54
C SER A 586 -0.38 -24.45 -18.48
N ALA A 587 0.35 -23.35 -18.71
CA ALA A 587 0.34 -22.17 -17.86
C ALA A 587 0.34 -20.89 -18.69
N THR A 588 -0.39 -19.88 -18.25
CA THR A 588 -0.26 -18.51 -18.75
C THR A 588 0.83 -17.82 -17.94
N ILE A 589 1.83 -17.26 -18.62
CA ILE A 589 2.98 -16.62 -17.98
C ILE A 589 3.10 -15.18 -18.48
N SER A 590 3.22 -14.25 -17.54
CA SER A 590 3.47 -12.83 -17.78
C SER A 590 4.74 -12.42 -17.05
N ALA A 591 5.59 -11.61 -17.66
CA ALA A 591 6.85 -11.16 -17.06
C ALA A 591 7.16 -9.74 -17.51
N ALA A 592 7.85 -8.97 -16.66
CA ALA A 592 8.34 -7.64 -17.00
C ALA A 592 9.44 -7.69 -18.07
N PHE A 593 10.17 -8.81 -18.16
CA PHE A 593 11.28 -9.02 -19.08
C PHE A 593 11.05 -10.29 -19.93
N PRO A 594 11.64 -10.37 -21.14
CA PRO A 594 11.53 -11.56 -22.00
C PRO A 594 11.92 -12.86 -21.30
N LEU A 595 11.04 -13.86 -21.34
CA LEU A 595 11.28 -15.18 -20.75
C LEU A 595 12.44 -15.91 -21.44
N THR A 596 13.43 -16.34 -20.67
CA THR A 596 14.61 -17.09 -21.13
C THR A 596 14.43 -18.59 -20.99
N GLU A 597 13.70 -19.04 -19.96
CA GLU A 597 13.49 -20.46 -19.68
C GLU A 597 12.12 -20.70 -19.04
N VAL A 598 11.39 -21.71 -19.52
CA VAL A 598 10.17 -22.22 -18.87
C VAL A 598 10.22 -23.74 -18.84
N LYS A 599 10.01 -24.32 -17.65
CA LYS A 599 10.16 -25.75 -17.35
C LYS A 599 8.98 -26.27 -16.55
N LEU A 600 8.65 -27.53 -16.81
CA LEU A 600 7.82 -28.39 -15.98
C LEU A 600 8.73 -29.42 -15.29
N ILE A 601 8.71 -29.45 -13.96
CA ILE A 601 9.51 -30.34 -13.11
C ILE A 601 8.55 -31.30 -12.40
N TYR A 602 8.81 -32.61 -12.42
CA TYR A 602 7.87 -33.61 -11.92
C TYR A 602 8.52 -34.89 -11.35
N GLY A 603 7.71 -35.73 -10.71
CA GLY A 603 8.05 -37.07 -10.23
C GLY A 603 6.85 -37.81 -9.64
N THR A 604 6.98 -39.12 -9.44
CA THR A 604 5.93 -40.01 -8.88
C THR A 604 6.23 -40.48 -7.46
N GLY A 605 7.03 -39.71 -6.72
CA GLY A 605 7.56 -40.09 -5.40
C GLY A 605 7.83 -38.89 -4.50
N PRO A 606 8.66 -39.05 -3.43
CA PRO A 606 9.02 -37.96 -2.51
C PRO A 606 10.07 -36.99 -3.08
N ALA A 607 10.54 -37.20 -4.31
CA ALA A 607 11.51 -36.34 -4.99
C ALA A 607 11.06 -36.08 -6.44
N PHE A 608 11.43 -34.91 -6.94
CA PHE A 608 11.32 -34.57 -8.36
C PHE A 608 12.52 -35.18 -9.08
N THR A 609 12.26 -36.02 -10.08
CA THR A 609 13.28 -36.80 -10.79
C THR A 609 13.45 -36.35 -12.24
N ASP A 610 12.46 -35.67 -12.79
CA ASP A 610 12.31 -35.42 -14.21
C ASP A 610 12.00 -33.95 -14.50
N THR A 611 12.37 -33.48 -15.69
CA THR A 611 12.19 -32.08 -16.12
C THR A 611 12.05 -32.01 -17.63
N VAL A 612 11.12 -31.18 -18.10
CA VAL A 612 10.87 -30.94 -19.53
C VAL A 612 10.67 -29.44 -19.78
N ALA A 613 11.20 -28.92 -20.88
CA ALA A 613 10.98 -27.53 -21.29
C ALA A 613 9.55 -27.35 -21.85
N MET A 614 8.92 -26.21 -21.55
CA MET A 614 7.57 -25.91 -22.03
C MET A 614 7.60 -25.08 -23.32
N ALA A 615 6.76 -25.44 -24.29
CA ALA A 615 6.68 -24.78 -25.58
C ALA A 615 5.72 -23.57 -25.53
N PRO A 616 6.12 -22.38 -26.02
CA PRO A 616 5.28 -21.18 -26.03
C PRO A 616 4.26 -21.14 -27.17
N SER A 617 3.12 -20.52 -26.90
CA SER A 617 2.08 -20.13 -27.85
C SER A 617 1.46 -18.81 -27.38
N GLY A 618 2.08 -17.70 -27.75
CA GLY A 618 1.86 -16.42 -27.06
C GLY A 618 2.32 -16.52 -25.60
N ASN A 619 1.52 -15.99 -24.67
CA ASN A 619 1.80 -16.06 -23.23
C ASN A 619 1.49 -17.44 -22.62
N VAL A 620 0.94 -18.39 -23.38
CA VAL A 620 0.63 -19.75 -22.89
C VAL A 620 1.78 -20.71 -23.19
N TYR A 621 2.33 -21.32 -22.16
CA TYR A 621 3.38 -22.33 -22.25
C TYR A 621 2.79 -23.72 -21.97
N SER A 622 3.21 -24.77 -22.70
CA SER A 622 2.72 -26.13 -22.47
C SER A 622 3.78 -27.24 -22.57
N ALA A 623 3.60 -28.30 -21.79
CA ALA A 623 4.34 -29.57 -21.84
C ALA A 623 3.41 -30.72 -21.37
N ALA A 624 3.95 -31.92 -21.13
CA ALA A 624 3.16 -33.02 -20.58
C ALA A 624 4.00 -33.96 -19.69
N ILE A 625 3.32 -34.61 -18.73
CA ILE A 625 3.89 -35.58 -17.79
C ILE A 625 3.61 -37.00 -18.31
N PRO A 626 4.61 -37.89 -18.50
CA PRO A 626 4.38 -39.27 -18.92
C PRO A 626 3.60 -40.11 -17.89
N GLY A 627 2.66 -40.93 -18.37
CA GLY A 627 2.02 -41.97 -17.56
C GLY A 627 2.98 -43.13 -17.23
N THR A 628 2.69 -43.86 -16.16
CA THR A 628 3.49 -45.01 -15.71
C THR A 628 2.86 -46.37 -16.08
N GLY A 629 1.61 -46.37 -16.54
CA GLY A 629 0.82 -47.59 -16.77
C GLY A 629 0.29 -48.25 -15.49
N ALA A 630 0.40 -47.60 -14.34
CA ALA A 630 -0.05 -48.10 -13.04
C ALA A 630 -0.57 -46.95 -12.15
N PRO A 631 -1.41 -47.22 -11.12
CA PRO A 631 -1.88 -46.18 -10.22
C PRO A 631 -0.72 -45.53 -9.44
N ALA A 632 -0.69 -44.20 -9.44
CA ALA A 632 0.42 -43.41 -8.88
C ALA A 632 -0.04 -42.01 -8.47
N ILE A 633 0.63 -41.43 -7.47
CA ILE A 633 0.49 -39.99 -7.15
C ILE A 633 1.60 -39.25 -7.87
N TYR A 634 1.21 -38.35 -8.76
CA TYR A 634 2.12 -37.45 -9.46
C TYR A 634 2.31 -36.18 -8.64
N ARG A 635 3.52 -35.64 -8.66
CA ARG A 635 3.88 -34.34 -8.08
C ARG A 635 4.61 -33.52 -9.12
N TYR A 636 4.27 -32.25 -9.24
CA TYR A 636 4.94 -31.36 -10.19
C TYR A 636 4.88 -29.89 -9.77
N TYR A 637 5.72 -29.09 -10.40
CA TYR A 637 5.66 -27.63 -10.38
C TYR A 637 6.17 -27.05 -11.70
N ILE A 638 5.77 -25.82 -11.97
CA ILE A 638 6.23 -25.05 -13.13
C ILE A 638 7.27 -24.04 -12.65
N PHE A 639 8.31 -23.82 -13.43
CA PHE A 639 9.37 -22.85 -13.21
C PHE A 639 9.48 -21.95 -14.45
N ALA A 640 9.63 -20.65 -14.23
CA ALA A 640 9.90 -19.68 -15.29
C ALA A 640 11.02 -18.73 -14.86
N ALA A 641 11.89 -18.37 -15.81
CA ALA A 641 12.93 -17.37 -15.64
C ALA A 641 12.99 -16.44 -16.85
N ASP A 642 13.43 -15.20 -16.63
CA ASP A 642 13.50 -14.14 -17.64
C ASP A 642 14.93 -13.68 -17.96
N SER A 643 15.05 -12.63 -18.78
CA SER A 643 16.33 -12.08 -19.24
C SER A 643 17.04 -11.18 -18.22
N ALA A 644 16.36 -10.79 -17.13
CA ALA A 644 16.99 -10.16 -15.97
C ALA A 644 17.57 -11.21 -14.98
N GLY A 645 17.38 -12.51 -15.28
CA GLY A 645 17.76 -13.62 -14.41
C GLY A 645 16.78 -13.88 -13.27
N LEU A 646 15.66 -13.14 -13.22
CA LEU A 646 14.63 -13.32 -12.21
C LEU A 646 13.82 -14.58 -12.52
N ALA A 647 13.37 -15.27 -11.47
CA ALA A 647 12.69 -16.54 -11.62
C ALA A 647 11.59 -16.76 -10.57
N SER A 648 10.59 -17.56 -10.92
CA SER A 648 9.48 -17.91 -10.05
C SER A 648 9.03 -19.36 -10.25
N THR A 649 8.15 -19.82 -9.37
CA THR A 649 7.56 -21.17 -9.41
C THR A 649 6.05 -21.12 -9.20
N ASN A 650 5.33 -22.06 -9.81
CA ASN A 650 3.92 -22.33 -9.54
C ASN A 650 3.75 -23.81 -9.12
N PRO A 651 3.32 -24.10 -7.88
CA PRO A 651 2.99 -23.13 -6.83
C PRO A 651 4.26 -22.43 -6.29
N PRO A 652 4.15 -21.19 -5.77
CA PRO A 652 5.29 -20.48 -5.21
C PRO A 652 5.96 -21.23 -4.06
N GLY A 653 7.30 -21.24 -4.03
CA GLY A 653 8.08 -21.96 -3.01
C GLY A 653 8.34 -23.43 -3.34
N ALA A 654 8.18 -23.83 -4.60
CA ALA A 654 8.63 -25.14 -5.05
C ALA A 654 10.17 -25.26 -4.98
N PRO A 655 10.74 -26.45 -4.68
CA PRO A 655 10.10 -27.76 -4.59
C PRO A 655 9.48 -28.10 -3.21
N ALA A 656 9.45 -27.18 -2.24
CA ALA A 656 8.82 -27.44 -0.94
C ALA A 656 7.28 -27.48 -1.06
N ASN A 657 6.72 -26.54 -1.83
CA ASN A 657 5.34 -26.56 -2.30
C ASN A 657 5.26 -27.22 -3.69
N TYR A 658 4.18 -27.92 -4.02
CA TYR A 658 3.98 -28.54 -5.32
C TYR A 658 2.50 -28.85 -5.58
N HIS A 659 2.14 -28.99 -6.85
CA HIS A 659 0.86 -29.58 -7.27
C HIS A 659 0.95 -31.09 -7.23
N SER A 660 -0.19 -31.76 -7.01
CA SER A 660 -0.27 -33.21 -7.08
C SER A 660 -1.64 -33.69 -7.51
N PHE A 661 -1.67 -34.78 -8.28
CA PHE A 661 -2.88 -35.50 -8.66
C PHE A 661 -2.63 -37.01 -8.62
N THR A 662 -3.70 -37.78 -8.48
CA THR A 662 -3.69 -39.24 -8.47
C THR A 662 -4.11 -39.78 -9.84
N ALA A 663 -3.36 -40.73 -10.37
CA ALA A 663 -3.86 -41.66 -11.38
C ALA A 663 -4.41 -42.91 -10.65
N GLY A 664 -5.72 -43.14 -10.67
CA GLY A 664 -6.39 -44.20 -9.89
C GLY A 664 -7.93 -44.16 -9.97
N PRO A 665 -8.62 -45.24 -9.53
CA PRO A 665 -10.07 -45.43 -9.74
C PRO A 665 -10.96 -44.68 -8.74
N ASP A 666 -12.16 -44.29 -9.18
CA ASP A 666 -13.14 -43.54 -8.39
C ASP A 666 -14.06 -44.39 -7.49
N THR A 667 -14.70 -43.76 -6.49
CA THR A 667 -15.74 -44.36 -5.62
C THR A 667 -16.81 -43.40 -5.06
N GLU A 668 -16.79 -42.09 -5.32
CA GLU A 668 -17.75 -41.13 -4.74
C GLU A 668 -18.88 -40.72 -5.74
N PRO A 669 -20.08 -40.30 -5.29
CA PRO A 669 -21.19 -39.92 -6.18
C PRO A 669 -21.50 -38.40 -6.22
N PRO A 670 -22.07 -37.88 -7.33
CA PRO A 670 -22.43 -36.47 -7.46
C PRO A 670 -23.43 -35.89 -6.44
N VAL A 671 -23.36 -34.58 -6.21
CA VAL A 671 -24.31 -33.79 -5.39
C VAL A 671 -25.07 -32.80 -6.27
N ILE A 672 -26.37 -32.57 -6.02
CA ILE A 672 -27.27 -31.72 -6.87
C ILE A 672 -28.14 -30.77 -6.00
N VAL A 673 -28.26 -29.50 -6.40
CA VAL A 673 -29.12 -28.46 -5.77
C VAL A 673 -29.90 -27.67 -6.84
N HIS A 674 -31.20 -27.42 -6.64
CA HIS A 674 -32.05 -26.75 -7.64
C HIS A 674 -33.32 -26.06 -7.06
N THR A 675 -33.76 -24.96 -7.67
CA THR A 675 -34.99 -24.21 -7.33
C THR A 675 -36.09 -24.43 -8.39
N PRO A 676 -37.33 -24.82 -8.01
CA PRO A 676 -38.41 -25.13 -8.97
C PRO A 676 -38.83 -23.97 -9.88
N LEU A 677 -39.26 -24.30 -11.10
CA LEU A 677 -39.78 -23.33 -12.09
C LEU A 677 -41.23 -22.88 -11.81
N ASN A 678 -41.53 -21.63 -12.16
CA ASN A 678 -42.89 -21.09 -12.30
C ASN A 678 -43.54 -21.55 -13.63
N ASN A 679 -44.84 -21.28 -13.81
CA ASN A 679 -45.54 -21.50 -15.10
C ASN A 679 -44.84 -20.78 -16.26
N GLN A 680 -44.86 -21.41 -17.45
CA GLN A 680 -44.05 -21.01 -18.59
C GLN A 680 -44.92 -20.59 -19.79
N ALA A 681 -44.58 -19.46 -20.39
CA ALA A 681 -45.17 -19.01 -21.65
C ALA A 681 -44.81 -19.98 -22.79
N TYR A 682 -45.77 -20.34 -23.64
CA TYR A 682 -45.56 -21.23 -24.78
C TYR A 682 -44.57 -20.64 -25.82
N LEU A 683 -44.50 -19.30 -25.97
CA LEU A 683 -43.46 -18.65 -26.79
C LEU A 683 -42.08 -18.56 -26.11
N ARG A 684 -42.00 -18.91 -24.82
CA ARG A 684 -40.74 -19.19 -24.10
C ARG A 684 -40.45 -20.70 -24.01
N TRP A 685 -41.19 -21.54 -24.74
CA TRP A 685 -40.85 -22.95 -24.86
C TRP A 685 -39.72 -23.14 -25.90
N PRO A 686 -38.66 -23.90 -25.59
CA PRO A 686 -38.47 -24.72 -24.40
C PRO A 686 -37.97 -23.96 -23.16
N ALA A 687 -38.60 -24.24 -22.01
CA ALA A 687 -38.20 -23.63 -20.74
C ALA A 687 -36.81 -24.12 -20.29
N ALA A 688 -36.07 -23.29 -19.55
CA ALA A 688 -34.75 -23.61 -19.03
C ALA A 688 -34.79 -24.11 -17.58
N VAL A 689 -34.05 -25.18 -17.27
CA VAL A 689 -33.78 -25.69 -15.92
C VAL A 689 -32.32 -25.36 -15.57
N LYS A 690 -32.10 -24.77 -14.39
CA LYS A 690 -30.77 -24.37 -13.86
C LYS A 690 -30.53 -24.98 -12.48
N ALA A 691 -29.40 -25.66 -12.30
CA ALA A 691 -29.03 -26.35 -11.06
C ALA A 691 -27.54 -26.16 -10.74
N GLN A 692 -27.15 -26.49 -9.51
CA GLN A 692 -25.75 -26.66 -9.13
C GLN A 692 -25.47 -28.15 -8.93
N ILE A 693 -24.37 -28.65 -9.51
CA ILE A 693 -23.95 -30.05 -9.49
C ILE A 693 -22.42 -30.12 -9.28
N THR A 694 -21.95 -31.00 -8.39
CA THR A 694 -20.52 -31.15 -8.04
C THR A 694 -20.14 -32.61 -7.82
N ASP A 695 -18.88 -32.95 -8.12
CA ASP A 695 -18.28 -34.28 -8.01
C ASP A 695 -16.74 -34.17 -7.88
N ASN A 696 -16.04 -35.25 -7.51
CA ASN A 696 -14.59 -35.30 -7.28
C ASN A 696 -13.75 -35.62 -8.52
N LEU A 697 -14.20 -36.49 -9.44
CA LEU A 697 -13.57 -36.68 -10.77
C LEU A 697 -14.35 -36.01 -11.90
N GLY A 698 -15.54 -35.49 -11.61
CA GLY A 698 -16.34 -34.66 -12.50
C GLY A 698 -17.66 -35.31 -12.91
N ILE A 699 -18.50 -34.54 -13.60
CA ILE A 699 -19.81 -35.01 -14.08
C ILE A 699 -19.67 -35.52 -15.51
N GLY A 700 -19.85 -36.83 -15.70
CA GLY A 700 -19.89 -37.46 -17.02
C GLY A 700 -21.15 -37.08 -17.78
N PHE A 701 -22.29 -37.02 -17.09
CA PHE A 701 -23.50 -36.36 -17.60
C PHE A 701 -24.50 -36.00 -16.50
N ALA A 702 -25.24 -34.91 -16.71
CA ALA A 702 -26.43 -34.57 -15.93
C ALA A 702 -27.65 -34.52 -16.88
N MET A 703 -28.80 -34.99 -16.39
CA MET A 703 -30.06 -35.03 -17.14
C MET A 703 -31.19 -34.40 -16.34
N VAL A 704 -32.23 -33.95 -17.04
CA VAL A 704 -33.57 -33.79 -16.50
C VAL A 704 -34.43 -34.90 -17.09
N GLU A 705 -35.02 -35.73 -16.23
CA GLU A 705 -36.10 -36.64 -16.60
C GLU A 705 -37.44 -35.96 -16.34
N TYR A 706 -38.40 -36.10 -17.25
CA TYR A 706 -39.71 -35.45 -17.10
C TYR A 706 -40.88 -36.25 -17.65
N ARG A 707 -42.08 -35.83 -17.28
CA ARG A 707 -43.38 -36.31 -17.77
C ARG A 707 -44.35 -35.14 -17.96
N VAL A 708 -45.44 -35.39 -18.67
CA VAL A 708 -46.52 -34.42 -18.86
C VAL A 708 -47.82 -35.00 -18.28
N ASN A 709 -48.60 -34.15 -17.60
CA ASN A 709 -49.94 -34.44 -17.06
C ASN A 709 -50.04 -35.72 -16.20
N GLY A 710 -49.05 -36.02 -15.35
CA GLY A 710 -49.07 -37.21 -14.49
C GLY A 710 -48.86 -38.54 -15.23
N GLY A 711 -48.45 -38.51 -16.50
CA GLY A 711 -48.29 -39.69 -17.35
C GLY A 711 -47.08 -40.56 -17.03
N ALA A 712 -46.69 -41.40 -18.01
CA ALA A 712 -45.36 -42.02 -18.02
C ALA A 712 -44.27 -40.95 -18.24
N LEU A 713 -43.00 -41.29 -17.96
CA LEU A 713 -41.87 -40.47 -18.39
C LEU A 713 -41.98 -40.21 -19.90
N ALA A 714 -41.99 -38.93 -20.26
CA ALA A 714 -42.21 -38.44 -21.62
C ALA A 714 -40.89 -38.27 -22.38
N GLY A 715 -39.80 -37.94 -21.67
CA GLY A 715 -38.46 -37.83 -22.23
C GLY A 715 -37.42 -37.46 -21.18
N SER A 716 -36.21 -37.15 -21.65
CA SER A 716 -35.12 -36.66 -20.81
C SER A 716 -34.05 -35.93 -21.62
N PHE A 717 -33.72 -34.70 -21.23
CA PHE A 717 -32.69 -33.88 -21.87
C PHE A 717 -31.46 -33.71 -20.97
N ALA A 718 -30.31 -33.37 -21.55
CA ALA A 718 -29.08 -33.11 -20.80
C ALA A 718 -29.06 -31.69 -20.20
N LEU A 719 -28.53 -31.55 -18.98
CA LEU A 719 -28.03 -30.28 -18.48
C LEU A 719 -26.54 -30.16 -18.84
N LEU A 720 -26.16 -29.04 -19.44
CA LEU A 720 -24.80 -28.71 -19.83
C LEU A 720 -24.18 -27.80 -18.76
N ASN A 721 -22.90 -27.98 -18.43
CA ASN A 721 -22.22 -27.07 -17.53
C ASN A 721 -22.08 -25.67 -18.19
N THR A 722 -22.58 -24.63 -17.55
CA THR A 722 -22.51 -23.24 -18.03
C THR A 722 -21.47 -22.40 -17.29
N SER A 723 -21.19 -22.71 -16.02
CA SER A 723 -20.10 -22.08 -15.26
C SER A 723 -19.81 -22.83 -13.96
N GLY A 724 -18.58 -23.36 -13.80
CA GLY A 724 -18.12 -23.97 -12.55
C GLY A 724 -18.95 -25.21 -12.15
N SER A 725 -19.81 -25.05 -11.15
CA SER A 725 -20.77 -26.07 -10.70
C SER A 725 -22.18 -25.86 -11.25
N VAL A 726 -22.43 -24.86 -12.09
CA VAL A 726 -23.77 -24.54 -12.62
C VAL A 726 -24.04 -25.34 -13.90
N TYR A 727 -25.17 -26.04 -13.93
CA TYR A 727 -25.64 -26.87 -15.03
C TYR A 727 -27.01 -26.39 -15.51
N GLU A 728 -27.15 -26.13 -16.81
CA GLU A 728 -28.34 -25.58 -17.44
C GLU A 728 -28.72 -26.35 -18.71
N GLY A 729 -30.02 -26.47 -18.97
CA GLY A 729 -30.53 -27.10 -20.18
C GLY A 729 -32.00 -26.75 -20.40
N VAL A 730 -32.48 -26.94 -21.62
CA VAL A 730 -33.86 -26.64 -22.00
C VAL A 730 -34.63 -27.92 -22.34
N PHE A 731 -35.91 -27.96 -22.00
CA PHE A 731 -36.76 -29.14 -22.25
C PHE A 731 -36.80 -29.54 -23.73
N ASP A 732 -36.55 -30.80 -24.05
CA ASP A 732 -36.53 -31.33 -25.42
C ASP A 732 -37.91 -31.75 -25.97
N ILE A 733 -39.01 -31.36 -25.30
CA ILE A 733 -40.37 -31.61 -25.81
C ILE A 733 -40.58 -30.76 -27.06
N ASP A 734 -40.86 -31.42 -28.19
CA ASP A 734 -41.30 -30.78 -29.43
C ASP A 734 -42.51 -29.85 -29.16
N THR A 735 -42.52 -28.64 -29.73
CA THR A 735 -43.60 -27.67 -29.50
C THR A 735 -44.98 -28.19 -29.93
N THR A 736 -45.05 -29.16 -30.84
CA THR A 736 -46.30 -29.84 -31.24
C THR A 736 -46.78 -30.91 -30.25
N MET A 737 -45.92 -31.32 -29.32
CA MET A 737 -46.17 -32.34 -28.29
C MET A 737 -46.50 -31.73 -26.91
N ILE A 738 -46.56 -30.41 -26.82
CA ILE A 738 -46.92 -29.66 -25.60
C ILE A 738 -47.97 -28.60 -25.94
N ALA A 739 -48.99 -28.47 -25.10
CA ALA A 739 -50.12 -27.58 -25.34
C ALA A 739 -50.33 -26.56 -24.21
N ILE A 740 -50.95 -25.44 -24.56
CA ILE A 740 -51.47 -24.47 -23.58
C ILE A 740 -52.48 -25.18 -22.66
N GLY A 741 -52.17 -25.22 -21.37
CA GLY A 741 -52.92 -25.97 -20.36
C GLY A 741 -52.22 -27.24 -19.85
N ASP A 742 -51.16 -27.72 -20.49
CA ASP A 742 -50.40 -28.88 -20.01
C ASP A 742 -49.58 -28.55 -18.74
N THR A 743 -49.38 -29.57 -17.90
CA THR A 743 -48.49 -29.54 -16.73
C THR A 743 -47.28 -30.42 -16.99
N VAL A 744 -46.08 -29.84 -16.91
CA VAL A 744 -44.81 -30.56 -16.99
C VAL A 744 -44.33 -30.87 -15.57
N GLU A 745 -43.90 -32.11 -15.34
CA GLU A 745 -43.30 -32.54 -14.07
C GLU A 745 -41.89 -33.11 -14.34
N TYR A 746 -40.88 -32.71 -13.55
CA TYR A 746 -39.48 -33.01 -13.85
C TYR A 746 -38.59 -33.24 -12.61
N ARG A 747 -37.50 -33.99 -12.79
CA ARG A 747 -36.46 -34.22 -11.78
C ARG A 747 -35.08 -34.23 -12.46
N ILE A 748 -34.06 -33.87 -11.71
CA ILE A 748 -32.67 -33.85 -12.17
C ILE A 748 -31.98 -35.15 -11.74
N THR A 749 -31.13 -35.70 -12.59
CA THR A 749 -30.21 -36.80 -12.26
C THR A 749 -28.79 -36.43 -12.71
N ALA A 750 -27.78 -36.98 -12.05
CA ALA A 750 -26.38 -36.79 -12.42
C ALA A 750 -25.60 -38.08 -12.25
N VAL A 751 -24.60 -38.28 -13.10
CA VAL A 751 -23.66 -39.40 -13.11
C VAL A 751 -22.25 -38.83 -13.26
N ASP A 752 -21.30 -39.37 -12.49
CA ASP A 752 -19.89 -38.97 -12.57
C ASP A 752 -19.23 -39.36 -13.91
N SER A 753 -17.99 -38.92 -14.12
CA SER A 753 -17.17 -39.28 -15.30
C SER A 753 -16.30 -40.53 -15.11
N SER A 754 -16.49 -41.30 -14.02
CA SER A 754 -15.71 -42.50 -13.73
C SER A 754 -16.12 -43.73 -14.55
N ALA A 755 -15.23 -44.71 -14.60
CA ALA A 755 -15.48 -46.04 -15.14
C ALA A 755 -16.47 -46.88 -14.30
N GLN A 756 -16.86 -46.40 -13.10
CA GLN A 756 -17.90 -47.04 -12.27
C GLN A 756 -19.27 -46.35 -12.37
N ALA A 757 -19.33 -45.09 -12.81
CA ALA A 757 -20.55 -44.31 -13.06
C ALA A 757 -21.51 -44.25 -11.85
N ASN A 758 -21.04 -43.72 -10.72
CA ASN A 758 -21.86 -43.46 -9.54
C ASN A 758 -22.84 -42.30 -9.84
N SER A 759 -23.98 -42.24 -9.13
CA SER A 759 -25.10 -41.40 -9.55
C SER A 759 -26.02 -40.89 -8.42
N ALA A 760 -26.70 -39.77 -8.69
CA ALA A 760 -27.59 -39.07 -7.77
C ALA A 760 -28.81 -38.43 -8.45
N ALA A 761 -29.79 -37.94 -7.67
CA ALA A 761 -31.01 -37.31 -8.17
C ALA A 761 -31.59 -36.21 -7.25
N HIS A 762 -32.20 -35.18 -7.84
CA HIS A 762 -32.89 -34.08 -7.14
C HIS A 762 -34.27 -33.75 -7.78
N PRO A 763 -35.38 -33.83 -7.03
CA PRO A 763 -35.47 -34.28 -5.65
C PRO A 763 -35.15 -35.78 -5.55
N ALA A 764 -34.60 -36.21 -4.41
CA ALA A 764 -34.21 -37.62 -4.20
C ALA A 764 -35.38 -38.61 -4.32
N SER A 765 -36.62 -38.13 -4.25
CA SER A 765 -37.83 -38.84 -4.67
C SER A 765 -38.89 -37.86 -5.18
N GLY A 766 -39.62 -38.24 -6.23
CA GLY A 766 -40.69 -37.41 -6.81
C GLY A 766 -40.20 -36.52 -7.97
N TYR A 767 -40.95 -35.46 -8.23
CA TYR A 767 -40.75 -34.50 -9.32
C TYR A 767 -41.17 -33.09 -8.85
N HIS A 768 -40.56 -32.05 -9.42
CA HIS A 768 -41.07 -30.66 -9.43
C HIS A 768 -42.11 -30.50 -10.55
N SER A 769 -42.87 -29.39 -10.60
CA SER A 769 -43.94 -29.22 -11.61
C SER A 769 -44.33 -27.77 -11.92
N PHE A 770 -44.69 -27.48 -13.17
CA PHE A 770 -45.23 -26.19 -13.64
C PHE A 770 -46.18 -26.36 -14.84
N ALA A 771 -46.96 -25.33 -15.20
CA ALA A 771 -47.92 -25.38 -16.32
C ALA A 771 -47.58 -24.43 -17.50
N ILE A 772 -48.11 -24.74 -18.69
CA ILE A 772 -47.87 -24.04 -19.96
C ILE A 772 -49.03 -23.10 -20.30
N ILE A 773 -48.74 -21.87 -20.72
CA ILE A 773 -49.74 -20.79 -20.94
C ILE A 773 -49.47 -20.00 -22.23
N GLU A 774 -50.51 -19.41 -22.84
CA GLU A 774 -50.39 -18.60 -24.06
C GLU A 774 -49.94 -17.17 -23.71
N ALA A 775 -48.72 -16.77 -24.11
CA ALA A 775 -48.17 -15.44 -23.84
C ALA A 775 -46.95 -15.11 -24.73
N ALA A 776 -46.81 -13.83 -25.13
CA ALA A 776 -45.68 -13.27 -25.91
C ALA A 776 -44.46 -12.84 -25.05
N GLY A 777 -44.58 -12.98 -23.74
CA GLY A 777 -43.61 -12.58 -22.73
C GLY A 777 -44.33 -12.39 -21.38
N LEU A 778 -43.58 -12.44 -20.28
CA LEU A 778 -44.11 -12.27 -18.93
C LEU A 778 -43.81 -10.86 -18.46
N VAL A 779 -44.84 -10.03 -18.29
CA VAL A 779 -44.70 -8.63 -17.84
C VAL A 779 -45.30 -8.48 -16.45
N LEU A 780 -44.56 -7.89 -15.52
CA LEU A 780 -45.10 -7.44 -14.25
C LEU A 780 -45.42 -5.94 -14.33
N LEU A 781 -46.71 -5.61 -14.34
CA LEU A 781 -47.19 -4.23 -14.27
C LEU A 781 -47.58 -3.92 -12.82
N ILE A 782 -46.99 -2.88 -12.24
CA ILE A 782 -47.41 -2.36 -10.95
C ILE A 782 -48.25 -1.09 -11.16
N ASP A 783 -49.46 -1.13 -10.60
CA ASP A 783 -50.55 -0.14 -10.72
C ASP A 783 -50.63 0.69 -9.43
N ASP A 784 -50.64 2.02 -9.56
CA ASP A 784 -50.43 2.95 -8.45
C ASP A 784 -51.70 3.31 -7.66
N ASP A 785 -52.89 3.11 -8.24
CA ASP A 785 -54.17 3.41 -7.61
C ASP A 785 -54.77 2.16 -6.93
N PRO A 786 -54.90 2.14 -5.60
CA PRO A 786 -55.44 0.98 -4.86
C PRO A 786 -56.98 0.94 -4.77
N SER A 787 -57.73 1.72 -5.57
CA SER A 787 -59.19 1.92 -5.41
C SER A 787 -60.12 0.77 -5.87
N ALA A 788 -59.89 -0.40 -5.28
CA ALA A 788 -60.94 -1.32 -4.82
C ALA A 788 -62.09 -1.67 -5.80
N ASP A 789 -61.79 -2.47 -6.83
CA ASP A 789 -62.38 -3.81 -6.94
C ASP A 789 -61.60 -4.67 -7.96
N LYS A 790 -60.99 -5.79 -7.51
CA LYS A 790 -60.34 -6.79 -8.40
C LYS A 790 -60.78 -8.23 -8.06
N THR A 791 -61.91 -8.42 -7.39
CA THR A 791 -62.55 -9.75 -7.27
C THR A 791 -63.44 -10.03 -8.48
N GLU A 792 -63.18 -11.12 -9.18
CA GLU A 792 -63.91 -11.65 -10.35
C GLU A 792 -63.88 -10.76 -11.61
N PHE A 793 -62.95 -11.03 -12.53
CA PHE A 793 -63.31 -11.16 -13.96
C PHE A 793 -62.36 -12.11 -14.72
N ARG A 794 -62.62 -13.42 -14.63
CA ARG A 794 -62.26 -14.38 -15.69
C ARG A 794 -63.51 -14.74 -16.46
N SER A 795 -63.60 -14.32 -17.72
CA SER A 795 -64.53 -14.92 -18.68
C SER A 795 -63.90 -14.96 -20.07
N GLU A 796 -63.87 -16.14 -20.66
CA GLU A 796 -63.37 -16.36 -22.01
C GLU A 796 -64.14 -15.53 -23.06
N LYS A 797 -63.43 -15.11 -24.12
CA LYS A 797 -63.94 -14.60 -25.40
C LYS A 797 -64.62 -13.21 -25.40
N GLY A 798 -63.93 -12.26 -26.03
CA GLY A 798 -64.58 -11.33 -26.97
C GLY A 798 -64.70 -9.87 -26.53
N LEU A 799 -64.15 -8.98 -27.37
CA LEU A 799 -64.25 -7.52 -27.26
C LEU A 799 -65.71 -7.03 -27.16
N SER A 800 -65.97 -6.12 -26.22
CA SER A 800 -67.22 -5.34 -26.16
C SER A 800 -66.93 -3.84 -26.09
N LYS A 801 -67.29 -3.09 -27.14
CA LYS A 801 -67.17 -1.62 -27.15
C LYS A 801 -68.34 -0.95 -26.42
N ARG A 802 -68.27 -0.88 -25.08
CA ARG A 802 -68.87 0.17 -24.21
C ARG A 802 -68.69 -0.20 -22.73
N ASP A 803 -67.82 0.52 -22.03
CA ASP A 803 -68.21 1.37 -20.88
C ASP A 803 -66.97 2.09 -20.30
N LEU A 804 -66.44 3.05 -21.06
CA LEU A 804 -65.43 4.01 -20.61
C LEU A 804 -66.07 5.04 -19.64
N GLY A 805 -66.62 4.56 -18.52
CA GLY A 805 -67.77 5.23 -17.90
C GLY A 805 -68.05 5.03 -16.41
N LYS A 806 -67.20 4.35 -15.63
CA LYS A 806 -67.05 4.48 -14.16
C LYS A 806 -65.93 3.57 -13.62
N ASN A 807 -65.28 4.01 -12.53
CA ASN A 807 -64.11 3.38 -11.88
C ASN A 807 -63.03 2.90 -12.85
N PRO A 808 -62.17 3.82 -13.34
CA PRO A 808 -60.99 3.42 -14.09
C PRO A 808 -59.92 2.91 -13.11
N PHE A 809 -59.15 1.90 -13.54
CA PHE A 809 -57.76 1.74 -13.10
C PHE A 809 -57.01 3.04 -13.39
N SER A 810 -55.86 3.29 -12.75
CA SER A 810 -54.98 4.41 -13.14
C SER A 810 -54.85 4.44 -14.66
N ALA A 811 -55.23 5.57 -15.29
CA ALA A 811 -55.65 5.53 -16.71
C ALA A 811 -54.53 5.06 -17.65
N SER A 812 -53.28 5.29 -17.25
CA SER A 812 -52.09 4.72 -17.89
C SER A 812 -51.98 3.22 -17.69
N ALA A 813 -51.97 2.72 -16.44
CA ALA A 813 -51.86 1.29 -16.12
C ALA A 813 -52.92 0.45 -16.83
N GLY A 814 -54.19 0.88 -16.82
CA GLY A 814 -55.27 0.19 -17.53
C GLY A 814 -55.10 0.20 -19.05
N LEU A 815 -54.55 1.27 -19.64
CA LEU A 815 -54.20 1.30 -21.08
C LEU A 815 -52.99 0.42 -21.39
N MET A 816 -52.00 0.34 -20.51
CA MET A 816 -50.82 -0.51 -20.66
C MET A 816 -51.18 -2.00 -20.57
N GLU A 817 -51.95 -2.40 -19.56
CA GLU A 817 -52.45 -3.78 -19.41
C GLU A 817 -53.18 -4.23 -20.68
N ASN A 818 -54.16 -3.44 -21.15
CA ASN A 818 -54.93 -3.78 -22.34
C ASN A 818 -54.07 -3.76 -23.61
N ALA A 819 -53.14 -2.80 -23.77
CA ALA A 819 -52.27 -2.75 -24.95
C ALA A 819 -51.30 -3.93 -25.01
N LEU A 820 -50.74 -4.35 -23.88
CA LEU A 820 -49.81 -5.47 -23.78
C LEU A 820 -50.53 -6.82 -23.91
N ALA A 821 -51.71 -6.97 -23.29
CA ALA A 821 -52.54 -8.16 -23.46
C ALA A 821 -53.06 -8.31 -24.90
N ASP A 822 -53.48 -7.23 -25.56
CA ASP A 822 -53.82 -7.23 -26.99
C ASP A 822 -52.59 -7.49 -27.89
N ALA A 823 -51.38 -7.20 -27.42
CA ALA A 823 -50.11 -7.55 -28.08
C ALA A 823 -49.65 -8.99 -27.73
N GLY A 824 -50.41 -9.69 -26.89
CA GLY A 824 -50.21 -11.10 -26.53
C GLY A 824 -49.38 -11.34 -25.26
N TYR A 825 -48.86 -10.31 -24.58
CA TYR A 825 -48.10 -10.49 -23.34
C TYR A 825 -49.00 -10.96 -22.19
N LEU A 826 -48.48 -11.83 -21.32
CA LEU A 826 -49.14 -12.11 -20.05
C LEU A 826 -48.70 -11.06 -19.05
N VAL A 827 -49.61 -10.12 -18.79
CA VAL A 827 -49.45 -9.09 -17.76
C VAL A 827 -49.94 -9.64 -16.43
N THR A 828 -49.07 -9.75 -15.44
CA THR A 828 -49.47 -9.83 -14.04
C THR A 828 -49.60 -8.40 -13.53
N VAL A 829 -50.79 -8.00 -13.06
CA VAL A 829 -50.99 -6.67 -12.45
C VAL A 829 -51.02 -6.76 -10.94
N GLU A 830 -50.02 -6.16 -10.29
CA GLU A 830 -49.90 -6.08 -8.84
C GLU A 830 -50.03 -4.62 -8.35
N THR A 831 -50.21 -4.43 -7.05
CA THR A 831 -50.05 -3.10 -6.43
C THR A 831 -48.73 -3.05 -5.63
N PRO A 832 -48.16 -1.85 -5.39
CA PRO A 832 -46.93 -1.65 -4.62
C PRO A 832 -46.93 -2.28 -3.20
N ASN A 833 -48.10 -2.63 -2.69
CA ASN A 833 -48.30 -3.18 -1.34
C ASN A 833 -48.42 -4.72 -1.31
N ILE A 834 -48.47 -5.40 -2.46
CA ILE A 834 -48.60 -6.87 -2.54
C ILE A 834 -47.48 -7.56 -3.35
N THR A 835 -46.70 -6.81 -4.13
CA THR A 835 -45.66 -7.37 -5.01
C THR A 835 -44.47 -7.95 -4.25
N ASN A 836 -43.85 -9.00 -4.81
CA ASN A 836 -42.70 -9.68 -4.22
C ASN A 836 -41.44 -9.53 -5.08
N PRO A 837 -40.47 -8.68 -4.68
CA PRO A 837 -39.23 -8.47 -5.44
C PRO A 837 -38.42 -9.75 -5.73
N ALA A 838 -38.49 -10.77 -4.88
CA ALA A 838 -37.77 -12.02 -5.08
C ALA A 838 -38.27 -12.84 -6.30
N THR A 839 -39.43 -12.51 -6.87
CA THR A 839 -39.96 -13.18 -8.08
C THR A 839 -39.77 -12.36 -9.36
N TRP A 840 -39.31 -11.10 -9.26
CA TRP A 840 -39.23 -10.19 -10.41
C TRP A 840 -38.29 -10.70 -11.52
N GLY A 841 -37.21 -11.40 -11.16
CA GLY A 841 -36.31 -12.07 -12.12
C GLY A 841 -36.91 -13.27 -12.88
N SER A 842 -38.18 -13.62 -12.66
CA SER A 842 -38.92 -14.57 -13.51
C SER A 842 -39.77 -13.89 -14.59
N TYR A 843 -39.93 -12.56 -14.52
CA TYR A 843 -40.56 -11.74 -15.55
C TYR A 843 -39.50 -11.23 -16.53
N ASP A 844 -39.93 -11.00 -17.78
CA ASP A 844 -39.08 -10.44 -18.85
C ASP A 844 -38.98 -8.91 -18.73
N LEU A 845 -40.01 -8.26 -18.17
CA LEU A 845 -40.09 -6.81 -17.99
C LEU A 845 -40.87 -6.44 -16.73
N VAL A 846 -40.40 -5.43 -16.00
CA VAL A 846 -41.15 -4.76 -14.91
C VAL A 846 -41.57 -3.34 -15.35
N ILE A 847 -42.82 -2.97 -15.10
CA ILE A 847 -43.37 -1.63 -15.41
C ILE A 847 -43.93 -1.00 -14.13
N SER A 848 -43.47 0.21 -13.81
CA SER A 848 -44.09 1.07 -12.78
C SER A 848 -44.88 2.18 -13.46
N SER A 849 -46.20 2.04 -13.54
CA SER A 849 -47.08 3.11 -14.03
C SER A 849 -47.53 3.99 -12.87
N SER A 850 -47.65 5.29 -13.13
CA SER A 850 -48.03 6.30 -12.12
C SER A 850 -48.92 7.42 -12.69
N GLY A 851 -48.96 7.63 -14.02
CA GLY A 851 -49.82 8.63 -14.66
C GLY A 851 -49.60 10.08 -14.16
N ILE A 852 -50.48 10.54 -13.27
CA ILE A 852 -50.45 11.86 -12.58
C ILE A 852 -50.46 11.72 -11.05
N SER A 853 -50.19 10.52 -10.53
CA SER A 853 -50.28 10.19 -9.11
C SER A 853 -48.92 9.72 -8.59
N GLU A 854 -48.58 10.15 -7.37
CA GLU A 854 -47.31 9.85 -6.71
C GLU A 854 -47.37 8.62 -5.79
N ASN A 855 -48.54 7.97 -5.69
CA ASN A 855 -48.85 7.00 -4.64
C ASN A 855 -47.94 5.76 -4.65
N SER A 856 -47.60 5.21 -5.81
CA SER A 856 -46.77 3.99 -5.92
C SER A 856 -45.34 4.21 -5.41
N LEU A 857 -44.63 5.13 -6.04
CA LEU A 857 -43.22 5.44 -5.73
C LEU A 857 -43.04 6.08 -4.34
N SER A 858 -44.12 6.57 -3.71
CA SER A 858 -44.09 7.00 -2.30
C SER A 858 -43.69 5.85 -1.36
N ASN A 859 -44.11 4.61 -1.63
CA ASN A 859 -43.77 3.44 -0.83
C ASN A 859 -42.27 3.15 -0.92
N ALA A 860 -41.58 3.37 0.21
CA ALA A 860 -40.13 3.27 0.28
C ALA A 860 -39.58 1.85 0.07
N ALA A 861 -40.31 0.80 0.48
CA ALA A 861 -39.87 -0.57 0.25
C ALA A 861 -39.95 -0.94 -1.24
N TYR A 862 -41.06 -0.58 -1.88
CA TYR A 862 -41.27 -0.77 -3.31
C TYR A 862 -40.25 -0.01 -4.17
N ARG A 863 -40.06 1.29 -3.90
CA ARG A 863 -39.09 2.13 -4.61
C ARG A 863 -37.64 1.63 -4.44
N ASN A 864 -37.26 1.20 -3.24
CA ASN A 864 -35.92 0.65 -3.02
C ASN A 864 -35.72 -0.70 -3.72
N ALA A 865 -36.78 -1.51 -3.83
CA ALA A 865 -36.74 -2.74 -4.62
C ALA A 865 -36.59 -2.48 -6.13
N LEU A 866 -37.26 -1.45 -6.68
CA LEU A 866 -37.06 -1.02 -8.07
C LEU A 866 -35.61 -0.58 -8.33
N ILE A 867 -35.01 0.21 -7.44
CA ILE A 867 -33.60 0.63 -7.53
C ILE A 867 -32.69 -0.60 -7.52
N ALA A 868 -32.92 -1.55 -6.60
CA ALA A 868 -32.13 -2.78 -6.55
C ALA A 868 -32.31 -3.65 -7.80
N TYR A 869 -33.52 -3.75 -8.37
CA TYR A 869 -33.78 -4.51 -9.61
C TYR A 869 -33.07 -3.89 -10.82
N SER A 870 -33.12 -2.56 -10.96
CA SER A 870 -32.34 -1.81 -11.95
C SER A 870 -30.84 -2.09 -11.82
N GLN A 871 -30.30 -1.99 -10.60
CA GLN A 871 -28.87 -2.19 -10.34
C GLN A 871 -28.38 -3.63 -10.57
N ASN A 872 -29.29 -4.61 -10.67
CA ASN A 872 -29.00 -5.99 -11.05
C ASN A 872 -29.26 -6.27 -12.54
N GLY A 873 -29.26 -5.24 -13.40
CA GLY A 873 -29.44 -5.37 -14.85
C GLY A 873 -30.88 -5.70 -15.30
N GLY A 874 -31.85 -5.62 -14.40
CA GLY A 874 -33.26 -5.87 -14.73
C GLY A 874 -33.80 -4.84 -15.72
N LYS A 875 -34.50 -5.29 -16.77
CA LYS A 875 -35.11 -4.41 -17.79
C LYS A 875 -36.42 -3.81 -17.25
N PHE A 876 -36.61 -2.48 -17.34
CA PHE A 876 -37.82 -1.82 -16.79
C PHE A 876 -38.32 -0.57 -17.53
N ILE A 877 -39.59 -0.22 -17.28
CA ILE A 877 -40.21 1.05 -17.68
C ILE A 877 -40.71 1.81 -16.43
N ILE A 878 -40.42 3.11 -16.37
CA ILE A 878 -41.09 4.06 -15.46
C ILE A 878 -42.02 4.95 -16.28
N GLU A 879 -43.23 5.21 -15.78
CA GLU A 879 -44.18 6.13 -16.40
C GLU A 879 -44.86 7.05 -15.38
N GLY A 880 -45.07 8.30 -15.81
CA GLY A 880 -45.91 9.31 -15.17
C GLY A 880 -45.29 10.69 -15.31
N GLY A 881 -46.10 11.72 -15.54
CA GLY A 881 -45.59 13.09 -15.69
C GLY A 881 -45.14 13.68 -14.35
N GLU A 882 -46.00 13.68 -13.33
CA GLU A 882 -45.66 14.15 -11.96
C GLU A 882 -44.45 13.43 -11.33
N VAL A 883 -43.99 12.29 -11.87
CA VAL A 883 -42.83 11.54 -11.34
C VAL A 883 -41.56 12.39 -11.37
N GLY A 884 -41.38 13.20 -12.43
CA GLY A 884 -40.24 14.09 -12.59
C GLY A 884 -40.21 15.18 -11.52
N TRP A 885 -41.29 15.95 -11.41
CA TRP A 885 -41.47 16.95 -10.36
C TRP A 885 -41.34 16.33 -8.96
N THR A 886 -42.12 15.29 -8.64
CA THR A 886 -42.16 14.68 -7.30
C THR A 886 -40.77 14.27 -6.82
N TRP A 887 -39.99 13.60 -7.68
CA TRP A 887 -38.71 13.01 -7.29
C TRP A 887 -37.47 13.82 -7.67
N ARG A 888 -37.63 15.05 -8.18
CA ARG A 888 -36.52 15.99 -8.53
C ARG A 888 -35.44 16.18 -7.47
N ASN A 889 -35.77 15.97 -6.19
CA ASN A 889 -34.87 16.10 -5.04
C ASN A 889 -34.29 14.77 -4.54
N ASN A 890 -34.66 13.63 -5.14
CA ASN A 890 -34.24 12.29 -4.74
C ASN A 890 -33.20 11.77 -5.74
N THR A 891 -31.93 11.99 -5.43
CA THR A 891 -30.80 11.64 -6.29
C THR A 891 -30.72 10.15 -6.65
N GLN A 892 -31.22 9.23 -5.81
CA GLN A 892 -31.25 7.81 -6.16
C GLN A 892 -32.28 7.51 -7.26
N VAL A 893 -33.47 8.11 -7.21
CA VAL A 893 -34.48 7.97 -8.28
C VAL A 893 -34.01 8.66 -9.56
N MET A 894 -33.45 9.86 -9.44
CA MET A 894 -32.93 10.64 -10.57
C MET A 894 -31.77 9.92 -11.29
N ASN A 895 -30.86 9.27 -10.54
CA ASN A 895 -29.68 8.60 -11.10
C ASN A 895 -29.92 7.15 -11.56
N PHE A 896 -30.81 6.39 -10.90
CA PHE A 896 -30.99 4.94 -11.16
C PHE A 896 -32.35 4.55 -11.75
N LEU A 897 -33.35 5.44 -11.80
CA LEU A 897 -34.67 5.14 -12.38
C LEU A 897 -35.09 6.07 -13.52
N LEU A 898 -34.76 7.37 -13.43
CA LEU A 898 -35.18 8.39 -14.41
C LEU A 898 -34.06 8.84 -15.36
N HIS A 899 -32.80 8.64 -14.95
CA HIS A 899 -31.59 9.04 -15.68
C HIS A 899 -31.61 10.50 -16.13
N ALA A 900 -32.01 11.36 -15.19
CA ALA A 900 -32.19 12.79 -15.34
C ALA A 900 -31.32 13.56 -14.33
N SER A 901 -30.70 14.65 -14.79
CA SER A 901 -29.87 15.52 -13.96
C SER A 901 -30.69 16.55 -13.17
N THR A 902 -31.83 17.01 -13.71
CA THR A 902 -32.79 17.87 -12.99
C THR A 902 -34.17 17.85 -13.66
N TRP A 903 -35.21 18.15 -12.88
CA TRP A 903 -36.49 18.64 -13.42
C TRP A 903 -36.32 20.09 -13.88
N HIS A 904 -36.97 20.48 -14.97
CA HIS A 904 -36.95 21.85 -15.48
C HIS A 904 -38.29 22.57 -15.41
N ALA A 905 -39.39 21.94 -15.83
CA ALA A 905 -40.75 22.45 -15.68
C ALA A 905 -41.80 21.39 -16.06
N ASP A 906 -42.98 21.51 -15.46
CA ASP A 906 -44.26 21.07 -16.02
C ASP A 906 -44.44 21.71 -17.42
N ASN A 907 -44.88 20.92 -18.39
CA ASN A 907 -44.90 21.30 -19.80
C ASN A 907 -46.27 21.02 -20.43
N ALA A 908 -46.63 21.78 -21.47
CA ALA A 908 -47.83 21.54 -22.25
C ALA A 908 -47.52 21.68 -23.75
N GLY A 909 -47.51 20.56 -24.47
CA GLY A 909 -47.34 20.59 -25.92
C GLY A 909 -47.51 19.25 -26.62
N ALA A 910 -46.79 19.11 -27.72
CA ALA A 910 -46.54 17.82 -28.33
C ALA A 910 -45.07 17.47 -28.06
N LEU A 911 -44.80 16.18 -27.93
CA LEU A 911 -43.44 15.67 -28.07
C LEU A 911 -43.05 15.68 -29.55
N GLN A 912 -41.75 15.81 -29.80
CA GLN A 912 -41.12 15.87 -31.11
C GLN A 912 -39.99 14.83 -31.14
N ARG A 913 -39.83 14.12 -32.26
CA ARG A 913 -38.74 13.15 -32.40
C ARG A 913 -37.41 13.87 -32.57
N VAL A 914 -36.43 13.49 -31.76
CA VAL A 914 -35.06 14.00 -31.86
C VAL A 914 -34.45 13.51 -33.18
N SER A 915 -33.84 14.42 -33.96
CA SER A 915 -33.42 14.14 -35.33
C SER A 915 -32.27 13.13 -35.45
N SER A 916 -31.36 13.10 -34.47
CA SER A 916 -30.32 12.06 -34.38
C SER A 916 -30.88 10.68 -34.04
N GLN A 917 -32.02 10.61 -33.35
CA GLN A 917 -32.71 9.37 -32.97
C GLN A 917 -33.81 8.96 -33.97
N ALA A 918 -33.79 9.50 -35.19
CA ALA A 918 -34.81 9.21 -36.21
C ALA A 918 -34.92 7.72 -36.58
N ASN A 919 -33.84 6.95 -36.40
CA ASN A 919 -33.76 5.50 -36.69
C ASN A 919 -33.86 4.62 -35.42
N HIS A 920 -34.01 5.20 -34.22
CA HIS A 920 -34.02 4.45 -32.97
C HIS A 920 -35.17 3.41 -32.95
N PRO A 921 -34.99 2.20 -32.37
CA PRO A 921 -36.02 1.16 -32.36
C PRO A 921 -37.38 1.65 -31.81
N ILE A 922 -37.38 2.34 -30.66
CA ILE A 922 -38.59 2.94 -30.05
C ILE A 922 -39.39 3.81 -31.03
N ALA A 923 -38.75 4.46 -32.01
CA ALA A 923 -39.43 5.32 -32.98
C ALA A 923 -40.03 4.58 -34.20
N ASN A 924 -39.64 3.32 -34.45
CA ASN A 924 -39.90 2.65 -35.73
C ASN A 924 -40.24 1.14 -35.68
N VAL A 925 -39.93 0.43 -34.59
CA VAL A 925 -39.92 -1.05 -34.54
C VAL A 925 -40.71 -1.53 -33.30
N PRO A 926 -41.76 -2.37 -33.45
CA PRO A 926 -42.31 -2.90 -34.71
C PRO A 926 -43.12 -1.86 -35.52
N HIS A 927 -43.36 -0.65 -35.00
CA HIS A 927 -44.30 0.29 -35.60
C HIS A 927 -43.71 1.69 -35.83
N ALA A 928 -43.89 2.22 -37.05
CA ALA A 928 -43.51 3.60 -37.38
C ALA A 928 -44.35 4.61 -36.58
N LEU A 929 -43.70 5.37 -35.71
CA LEU A 929 -44.31 6.47 -34.96
C LEU A 929 -44.25 7.80 -35.74
N PRO A 930 -45.21 8.71 -35.52
CA PRO A 930 -45.15 10.05 -36.11
C PRO A 930 -43.95 10.85 -35.57
N VAL A 931 -43.53 11.85 -36.34
CA VAL A 931 -42.41 12.74 -35.97
C VAL A 931 -42.78 13.67 -34.81
N SER A 932 -44.07 13.84 -34.52
CA SER A 932 -44.57 14.50 -33.32
C SER A 932 -45.75 13.73 -32.74
N ILE A 933 -45.78 13.63 -31.41
CA ILE A 933 -46.79 12.90 -30.61
C ILE A 933 -47.51 13.94 -29.75
N PRO A 934 -48.78 14.30 -30.06
CA PRO A 934 -49.52 15.28 -29.28
C PRO A 934 -49.86 14.75 -27.87
N ILE A 935 -49.64 15.57 -26.84
CA ILE A 935 -50.11 15.31 -25.48
C ILE A 935 -51.28 16.26 -25.17
N THR A 936 -52.33 15.73 -24.57
CA THR A 936 -53.50 16.49 -24.14
C THR A 936 -53.26 16.98 -22.72
N TYR A 937 -52.70 18.19 -22.56
CA TYR A 937 -52.52 18.74 -21.22
C TYR A 937 -53.88 19.01 -20.55
N THR A 938 -54.18 18.28 -19.45
CA THR A 938 -55.46 18.38 -18.72
C THR A 938 -55.32 18.77 -17.25
N ALA A 939 -54.17 18.50 -16.64
CA ALA A 939 -53.79 18.88 -15.29
C ALA A 939 -52.26 19.00 -15.18
N TYR A 940 -51.76 19.50 -14.04
CA TYR A 940 -50.33 19.46 -13.72
C TYR A 940 -49.77 18.04 -13.85
N GLY A 941 -48.55 17.94 -14.37
CA GLY A 941 -47.89 16.66 -14.64
C GLY A 941 -48.60 15.78 -15.67
N SER A 942 -49.38 16.37 -16.59
CA SER A 942 -49.76 15.67 -17.83
C SER A 942 -48.54 15.34 -18.70
N GLU A 943 -47.57 16.26 -18.71
CA GLU A 943 -46.29 16.20 -19.41
C GLU A 943 -45.28 17.02 -18.60
N ASP A 944 -44.09 16.49 -18.41
CA ASP A 944 -43.01 17.07 -17.60
C ASP A 944 -41.75 17.18 -18.48
N ALA A 945 -40.89 18.16 -18.20
CA ALA A 945 -39.64 18.34 -18.93
C ALA A 945 -38.43 18.15 -18.01
N MET A 946 -37.64 17.13 -18.33
CA MET A 946 -36.49 16.67 -17.53
C MET A 946 -35.20 16.82 -18.32
N LEU A 947 -34.14 17.38 -17.73
CA LEU A 947 -32.82 17.36 -18.36
C LEU A 947 -32.21 15.95 -18.16
N PRO A 948 -31.82 15.21 -19.20
CA PRO A 948 -31.13 13.92 -19.04
C PRO A 948 -29.80 14.07 -18.27
N SER A 949 -29.30 12.99 -17.67
CA SER A 949 -27.93 12.89 -17.12
C SER A 949 -27.06 11.98 -17.99
N ASN A 950 -27.46 10.73 -18.15
CA ASN A 950 -26.74 9.67 -18.85
C ASN A 950 -27.65 8.87 -19.81
N ALA A 951 -28.83 9.40 -20.14
CA ALA A 951 -29.80 8.78 -21.03
C ALA A 951 -29.88 9.46 -22.41
N TYR A 952 -30.17 8.66 -23.45
CA TYR A 952 -30.53 9.14 -24.78
C TYR A 952 -31.98 9.65 -24.80
N VAL A 953 -32.21 10.82 -25.39
CA VAL A 953 -33.56 11.38 -25.57
C VAL A 953 -34.08 11.05 -26.96
N ILE A 954 -35.18 10.28 -27.03
CA ILE A 954 -35.79 9.85 -28.31
C ILE A 954 -36.86 10.83 -28.76
N TYR A 955 -37.64 11.32 -27.80
CA TYR A 955 -38.66 12.35 -27.99
C TYR A 955 -38.47 13.47 -26.94
N ASN A 956 -38.41 14.71 -27.39
CA ASN A 956 -38.29 15.92 -26.57
C ASN A 956 -39.57 16.78 -26.65
N PRO A 957 -39.90 17.60 -25.63
CA PRO A 957 -41.00 18.56 -25.76
C PRO A 957 -40.69 19.62 -26.82
N VAL A 958 -41.65 19.95 -27.70
CA VAL A 958 -41.48 20.98 -28.77
C VAL A 958 -41.02 22.34 -28.20
N SER A 959 -41.50 22.68 -27.01
CA SER A 959 -41.16 23.88 -26.23
C SER A 959 -39.74 23.87 -25.65
N ARG A 960 -39.15 22.69 -25.46
CA ARG A 960 -37.92 22.46 -24.67
C ARG A 960 -37.05 21.38 -25.33
N PRO A 961 -36.40 21.66 -26.48
CA PRO A 961 -35.74 20.64 -27.30
C PRO A 961 -34.46 20.02 -26.69
N GLY A 962 -33.99 20.49 -25.53
CA GLY A 962 -32.92 19.85 -24.76
C GLY A 962 -33.40 18.91 -23.65
N ASP A 963 -34.71 18.90 -23.37
CA ASP A 963 -35.32 18.16 -22.28
C ASP A 963 -35.97 16.87 -22.81
N ALA A 964 -36.13 15.86 -21.96
CA ALA A 964 -36.67 14.55 -22.29
C ALA A 964 -38.17 14.46 -22.02
N GLY A 965 -38.92 13.92 -22.99
CA GLY A 965 -40.26 13.35 -22.80
C GLY A 965 -40.23 11.82 -22.84
N VAL A 966 -39.40 11.23 -23.72
CA VAL A 966 -39.00 9.81 -23.70
C VAL A 966 -37.48 9.73 -23.60
N SER A 967 -36.98 9.24 -22.47
CA SER A 967 -35.56 8.95 -22.24
C SER A 967 -35.28 7.45 -22.15
N VAL A 968 -34.06 7.07 -22.51
CA VAL A 968 -33.58 5.68 -22.64
C VAL A 968 -32.19 5.60 -22.00
N TYR A 969 -32.02 4.76 -20.99
CA TYR A 969 -30.73 4.54 -20.34
C TYR A 969 -30.11 3.19 -20.70
N ASP A 970 -28.78 3.21 -20.81
CA ASP A 970 -27.94 2.07 -21.11
C ASP A 970 -26.64 2.17 -20.30
N ASP A 971 -26.14 1.04 -19.82
CA ASP A 971 -24.90 0.95 -19.05
C ASP A 971 -23.68 0.56 -19.90
N ASN A 972 -23.88 0.19 -21.18
CA ASN A 972 -22.80 -0.18 -22.09
C ASN A 972 -22.68 0.73 -23.33
N ALA A 973 -21.52 0.67 -23.99
CA ALA A 973 -21.13 1.62 -25.03
C ALA A 973 -21.60 1.27 -26.46
N ASN A 974 -22.20 0.10 -26.69
CA ASN A 974 -22.68 -0.33 -28.01
C ASN A 974 -23.86 -1.33 -27.89
N PRO A 975 -25.00 -0.89 -27.34
CA PRO A 975 -26.06 -1.78 -26.91
C PRO A 975 -26.96 -2.30 -28.03
N LEU A 976 -27.63 -3.42 -27.73
CA LEU A 976 -28.71 -3.98 -28.53
C LEU A 976 -30.08 -3.84 -27.86
N SER A 977 -30.14 -3.64 -26.53
CA SER A 977 -31.35 -3.24 -25.80
C SER A 977 -31.03 -2.33 -24.63
N ALA A 978 -31.78 -1.25 -24.46
CA ALA A 978 -31.63 -0.40 -23.27
C ALA A 978 -31.87 -1.17 -21.97
N GLN A 979 -31.31 -0.70 -20.85
CA GLN A 979 -31.65 -1.20 -19.53
C GLN A 979 -32.99 -0.64 -19.05
N SER A 980 -33.25 0.66 -19.28
CA SER A 980 -34.48 1.30 -18.82
C SER A 980 -35.01 2.37 -19.78
N VAL A 981 -36.33 2.62 -19.69
CA VAL A 981 -37.02 3.70 -20.39
C VAL A 981 -37.92 4.46 -19.43
N TYR A 982 -37.88 5.79 -19.50
CA TYR A 982 -38.75 6.67 -18.73
C TYR A 982 -39.62 7.53 -19.66
N TYR A 983 -40.94 7.50 -19.40
CA TYR A 983 -41.93 8.39 -20.00
C TYR A 983 -42.24 9.52 -19.02
N ALA A 984 -41.71 10.72 -19.27
CA ALA A 984 -41.94 11.93 -18.47
C ALA A 984 -43.29 12.59 -18.77
N PHE A 985 -44.33 11.79 -18.96
CA PHE A 985 -45.70 12.22 -19.25
C PHE A 985 -46.67 11.14 -18.79
N ASN A 986 -47.90 11.56 -18.52
CA ASN A 986 -48.99 10.62 -18.28
C ASN A 986 -49.38 9.97 -19.61
N PHE A 987 -49.14 8.66 -19.74
CA PHE A 987 -49.35 7.89 -20.96
C PHE A 987 -50.80 7.93 -21.47
N ALA A 988 -51.79 8.08 -20.58
CA ALA A 988 -53.18 8.25 -20.97
C ALA A 988 -53.52 9.63 -21.59
N GLN A 989 -52.62 10.62 -21.49
CA GLN A 989 -52.81 11.95 -22.09
C GLN A 989 -52.36 12.02 -23.56
N VAL A 990 -51.65 11.02 -24.08
CA VAL A 990 -51.28 10.93 -25.50
C VAL A 990 -52.56 10.96 -26.35
N SER A 991 -52.73 12.01 -27.16
CA SER A 991 -54.04 12.37 -27.76
C SER A 991 -54.59 11.36 -28.78
N ASP A 992 -53.75 10.45 -29.27
CA ASP A 992 -54.14 9.32 -30.12
C ASP A 992 -53.74 8.01 -29.44
N THR A 993 -54.72 7.24 -28.98
CA THR A 993 -54.51 5.97 -28.28
C THR A 993 -53.86 4.89 -29.16
N VAL A 994 -53.92 5.02 -30.49
CA VAL A 994 -53.20 4.14 -31.43
C VAL A 994 -51.72 4.51 -31.48
N VAL A 995 -51.36 5.78 -31.30
CA VAL A 995 -49.96 6.23 -31.17
C VAL A 995 -49.40 5.86 -29.79
N ALA A 996 -50.18 6.02 -28.72
CA ALA A 996 -49.83 5.59 -27.36
C ALA A 996 -49.47 4.10 -27.33
N ARG A 997 -50.40 3.25 -27.80
CA ARG A 997 -50.21 1.79 -27.88
C ARG A 997 -48.92 1.42 -28.63
N LYS A 998 -48.68 2.00 -29.81
CA LYS A 998 -47.47 1.73 -30.61
C LYS A 998 -46.18 2.14 -29.91
N LEU A 999 -46.19 3.23 -29.13
CA LEU A 999 -45.01 3.68 -28.39
C LEU A 999 -44.61 2.66 -27.31
N LEU A 1000 -45.60 2.09 -26.61
CA LEU A 1000 -45.39 1.02 -25.63
C LEU A 1000 -44.94 -0.28 -26.32
N GLU A 1001 -45.63 -0.72 -27.38
CA GLU A 1001 -45.27 -1.91 -28.16
C GLU A 1001 -43.82 -1.83 -28.69
N ASN A 1002 -43.40 -0.65 -29.17
CA ASN A 1002 -42.01 -0.42 -29.60
C ASN A 1002 -41.01 -0.40 -28.44
N THR A 1003 -41.40 0.11 -27.27
CA THR A 1003 -40.52 0.19 -26.10
C THR A 1003 -40.26 -1.19 -25.52
N VAL A 1004 -41.30 -2.02 -25.37
CA VAL A 1004 -41.16 -3.40 -24.90
C VAL A 1004 -40.36 -4.24 -25.91
N ALA A 1005 -40.63 -4.12 -27.21
CA ALA A 1005 -39.87 -4.83 -28.24
C ALA A 1005 -38.37 -4.46 -28.27
N TYR A 1006 -38.01 -3.25 -27.85
CA TYR A 1006 -36.61 -2.82 -27.76
C TYR A 1006 -35.91 -3.27 -26.47
N LEU A 1007 -36.58 -3.16 -25.32
CA LEU A 1007 -36.04 -3.61 -24.01
C LEU A 1007 -35.77 -5.12 -23.96
N LEU A 1008 -36.52 -5.92 -24.72
CA LEU A 1008 -36.43 -7.38 -24.73
C LEU A 1008 -35.49 -7.97 -25.82
N ASN A 1009 -34.61 -7.15 -26.41
CA ASN A 1009 -33.65 -7.61 -27.42
C ASN A 1009 -32.32 -8.09 -26.76
N PRO A 1010 -31.60 -9.14 -27.24
CA PRO A 1010 -30.48 -9.77 -26.49
C PRO A 1010 -29.15 -8.98 -26.46
N GLU A 1011 -28.29 -9.23 -25.44
CA GLU A 1011 -27.11 -8.41 -25.09
C GLU A 1011 -25.99 -9.16 -24.30
N THR A 1012 -24.80 -8.55 -24.09
CA THR A 1012 -23.60 -9.14 -23.42
C THR A 1012 -22.70 -8.09 -22.71
N LEU A 1013 -21.97 -8.45 -21.63
CA LEU A 1013 -21.31 -7.51 -20.67
C LEU A 1013 -19.73 -7.57 -20.58
N PRO A 1014 -19.04 -6.51 -20.09
CA PRO A 1014 -17.57 -6.45 -19.80
C PRO A 1014 -17.20 -6.31 -18.29
N ASN A 1015 -15.90 -6.31 -17.91
CA ASN A 1015 -15.38 -6.29 -16.51
C ASN A 1015 -15.07 -4.90 -15.90
N THR A 1016 -15.09 -4.81 -14.55
CA THR A 1016 -14.77 -3.61 -13.74
C THR A 1016 -14.00 -3.95 -12.44
N ALA A 1017 -14.14 -3.16 -11.36
CA ALA A 1017 -13.35 -3.23 -10.13
C ALA A 1017 -14.22 -2.99 -8.87
N PRO A 1018 -13.81 -3.40 -7.64
CA PRO A 1018 -14.72 -3.57 -6.52
C PRO A 1018 -15.14 -2.25 -5.88
N ALA A 1019 -16.44 -2.11 -5.59
CA ALA A 1019 -17.04 -0.90 -5.06
C ALA A 1019 -16.61 -0.60 -3.59
N PRO A 1020 -16.49 0.68 -3.19
CA PRO A 1020 -16.20 1.07 -1.82
C PRO A 1020 -17.24 0.56 -0.81
N PHE A 1021 -16.77 0.14 0.37
CA PHE A 1021 -17.59 -0.50 1.40
C PHE A 1021 -17.33 0.09 2.79
N SER A 1022 -18.30 -0.05 3.70
CA SER A 1022 -18.31 0.64 5.00
C SER A 1022 -17.97 -0.28 6.18
N LEU A 1023 -17.26 0.27 7.16
CA LEU A 1023 -17.04 -0.35 8.48
C LEU A 1023 -18.33 -0.31 9.33
N LEU A 1024 -18.50 -1.24 10.28
CA LEU A 1024 -19.71 -1.35 11.13
C LEU A 1024 -19.42 -1.48 12.63
N SER A 1025 -18.46 -2.30 13.03
CA SER A 1025 -18.18 -2.66 14.43
C SER A 1025 -16.71 -3.03 14.61
N PRO A 1026 -16.00 -2.58 15.67
CA PRO A 1026 -16.39 -1.51 16.59
C PRO A 1026 -16.64 -0.19 15.86
N ALA A 1027 -17.67 0.57 16.26
CA ALA A 1027 -18.00 1.85 15.64
C ALA A 1027 -16.96 2.93 16.01
N ASP A 1028 -16.88 4.01 15.22
CA ASP A 1028 -15.91 5.08 15.51
C ASP A 1028 -16.14 5.73 16.88
N GLY A 1029 -15.12 5.68 17.73
CA GLY A 1029 -15.14 6.13 19.11
C GLY A 1029 -15.64 5.11 20.15
N ASP A 1030 -15.96 3.87 19.76
CA ASP A 1030 -16.46 2.84 20.69
C ASP A 1030 -15.48 2.53 21.82
N THR A 1031 -15.99 1.95 22.91
CA THR A 1031 -15.14 1.28 23.92
C THR A 1031 -15.48 -0.21 23.94
N VAL A 1032 -14.53 -1.05 23.55
CA VAL A 1032 -14.73 -2.51 23.47
C VAL A 1032 -14.75 -3.15 24.87
N ALA A 1033 -15.42 -4.31 24.99
CA ALA A 1033 -15.58 -5.00 26.27
C ALA A 1033 -14.33 -5.78 26.74
N SER A 1034 -13.34 -6.00 25.88
CA SER A 1034 -12.14 -6.79 26.18
C SER A 1034 -10.95 -6.37 25.30
N VAL A 1035 -9.73 -6.65 25.78
CA VAL A 1035 -8.48 -6.61 24.99
C VAL A 1035 -8.19 -7.91 24.24
N ASP A 1036 -8.75 -9.03 24.71
CA ASP A 1036 -8.41 -10.38 24.22
C ASP A 1036 -9.37 -10.90 23.15
N THR A 1037 -10.56 -10.30 23.02
CA THR A 1037 -11.60 -10.76 22.07
C THR A 1037 -12.41 -9.58 21.56
N ILE A 1038 -12.32 -9.29 20.27
CA ILE A 1038 -13.04 -8.18 19.61
C ILE A 1038 -13.64 -8.68 18.29
N GLY A 1039 -14.94 -8.40 18.10
CA GLY A 1039 -15.67 -8.71 16.86
C GLY A 1039 -15.66 -7.53 15.89
N PHE A 1040 -14.89 -7.67 14.81
CA PHE A 1040 -14.85 -6.73 13.70
C PHE A 1040 -15.89 -7.11 12.63
N ARG A 1041 -16.57 -6.10 12.07
CA ARG A 1041 -17.56 -6.28 11.00
C ARG A 1041 -17.56 -5.09 10.05
N TRP A 1042 -17.62 -5.36 8.76
CA TRP A 1042 -17.82 -4.39 7.69
C TRP A 1042 -19.02 -4.82 6.82
N ARG A 1043 -19.36 -4.03 5.80
CA ARG A 1043 -20.28 -4.45 4.74
C ARG A 1043 -19.50 -5.19 3.66
N ALA A 1044 -20.16 -6.08 2.93
CA ALA A 1044 -19.62 -6.54 1.66
C ALA A 1044 -19.43 -5.34 0.73
N ALA A 1045 -18.28 -5.28 0.07
CA ALA A 1045 -18.19 -4.64 -1.24
C ALA A 1045 -18.99 -5.48 -2.25
N ALA A 1046 -19.39 -4.82 -3.34
CA ALA A 1046 -19.89 -5.50 -4.53
C ALA A 1046 -18.89 -5.29 -5.66
N ASP A 1047 -18.69 -6.31 -6.46
CA ASP A 1047 -18.18 -6.16 -7.82
C ASP A 1047 -19.37 -6.27 -8.80
N ALA A 1048 -19.28 -5.60 -9.96
CA ALA A 1048 -20.38 -5.52 -10.92
C ALA A 1048 -20.50 -6.76 -11.83
N GLN A 1049 -19.46 -7.58 -11.91
CA GLN A 1049 -19.45 -8.86 -12.62
C GLN A 1049 -19.53 -10.05 -11.65
N ASN A 1050 -19.50 -9.75 -10.36
CA ASN A 1050 -19.61 -10.66 -9.23
C ASN A 1050 -18.37 -11.58 -9.11
N ASP A 1051 -17.19 -11.02 -9.37
CA ASP A 1051 -15.89 -11.68 -9.20
C ASP A 1051 -15.59 -12.05 -7.71
N PRO A 1052 -14.71 -13.03 -7.44
CA PRO A 1052 -14.52 -13.57 -6.08
C PRO A 1052 -13.75 -12.65 -5.13
N LEU A 1053 -14.48 -11.85 -4.34
CA LEU A 1053 -13.88 -10.87 -3.42
C LEU A 1053 -13.25 -11.50 -2.16
N THR A 1054 -12.07 -10.97 -1.78
CA THR A 1054 -11.36 -11.29 -0.52
C THR A 1054 -11.02 -10.02 0.26
N TYR A 1055 -11.06 -10.09 1.59
CA TYR A 1055 -10.86 -8.95 2.49
C TYR A 1055 -9.61 -9.07 3.36
N THR A 1056 -9.05 -7.92 3.73
CA THR A 1056 -7.99 -7.79 4.76
C THR A 1056 -8.41 -6.80 5.85
N LEU A 1057 -8.44 -7.26 7.10
CA LEU A 1057 -8.65 -6.45 8.30
C LEU A 1057 -7.31 -5.93 8.85
N ARG A 1058 -7.26 -4.66 9.28
CA ARG A 1058 -6.08 -4.02 9.88
C ARG A 1058 -6.47 -3.28 11.15
N ILE A 1059 -5.70 -3.46 12.24
CA ILE A 1059 -5.90 -2.84 13.56
C ILE A 1059 -4.56 -2.24 13.99
N PHE A 1060 -4.52 -0.96 14.38
CA PHE A 1060 -3.28 -0.23 14.66
C PHE A 1060 -3.47 0.86 15.72
N GLY A 1061 -2.50 1.00 16.63
CA GLY A 1061 -2.55 1.95 17.74
C GLY A 1061 -1.89 1.38 19.00
N GLY A 1062 -2.05 2.05 20.16
CA GLY A 1062 -1.41 1.63 21.42
C GLY A 1062 0.08 1.27 21.22
N SER A 1063 0.46 0.04 21.59
CA SER A 1063 1.74 -0.58 21.22
C SER A 1063 1.64 -1.71 20.17
N ALA A 1064 0.49 -1.90 19.52
CA ALA A 1064 0.21 -3.08 18.70
C ALA A 1064 -0.31 -2.75 17.28
N ASN A 1065 0.17 -3.51 16.30
CA ASN A 1065 -0.32 -3.51 14.93
C ASN A 1065 -0.61 -4.95 14.49
N ILE A 1066 -1.80 -5.18 13.96
CA ILE A 1066 -2.35 -6.50 13.63
C ILE A 1066 -2.97 -6.42 12.24
N THR A 1067 -2.57 -7.31 11.35
CA THR A 1067 -3.18 -7.47 10.01
C THR A 1067 -3.64 -8.91 9.83
N VAL A 1068 -4.83 -9.09 9.26
CA VAL A 1068 -5.44 -10.39 8.97
C VAL A 1068 -5.99 -10.37 7.55
N GLY A 1069 -5.31 -11.05 6.63
CA GLY A 1069 -5.73 -11.16 5.22
C GLY A 1069 -6.53 -12.43 4.93
N ASN A 1070 -6.90 -12.61 3.65
CA ASN A 1070 -7.63 -13.77 3.12
C ASN A 1070 -8.97 -14.06 3.83
N ILE A 1071 -9.65 -13.02 4.31
CA ILE A 1071 -10.95 -13.13 4.94
C ILE A 1071 -12.01 -13.13 3.83
N SER A 1072 -12.71 -14.24 3.61
CA SER A 1072 -13.81 -14.34 2.62
C SER A 1072 -15.18 -13.93 3.17
N ASP A 1073 -15.27 -13.59 4.46
CA ASP A 1073 -16.47 -13.08 5.12
C ASP A 1073 -16.30 -11.59 5.47
N THR A 1074 -17.43 -10.92 5.72
CA THR A 1074 -17.59 -9.52 6.12
C THR A 1074 -17.40 -9.30 7.63
N ALA A 1075 -17.05 -10.36 8.37
CA ALA A 1075 -16.88 -10.35 9.81
C ALA A 1075 -15.66 -11.17 10.22
N TYR A 1076 -14.95 -10.71 11.25
CA TYR A 1076 -13.81 -11.41 11.82
C TYR A 1076 -13.74 -11.21 13.33
N THR A 1077 -13.53 -12.28 14.09
CA THR A 1077 -13.33 -12.19 15.55
C THR A 1077 -11.86 -12.33 15.85
N TYR A 1078 -11.22 -11.23 16.25
CA TYR A 1078 -9.84 -11.24 16.71
C TYR A 1078 -9.75 -11.84 18.11
N THR A 1079 -8.92 -12.88 18.27
CA THR A 1079 -8.68 -13.59 19.55
C THR A 1079 -7.18 -13.80 19.83
N GLY A 1080 -6.34 -12.83 19.45
CA GLY A 1080 -4.88 -12.97 19.53
C GLY A 1080 -4.27 -12.60 20.89
N GLY A 1081 -4.85 -11.60 21.58
CA GLY A 1081 -4.22 -10.94 22.72
C GLY A 1081 -3.04 -10.03 22.32
N GLY A 1082 -2.75 -9.02 23.15
CA GLY A 1082 -1.68 -8.04 22.88
C GLY A 1082 -2.15 -6.62 22.59
N LEU A 1083 -3.46 -6.34 22.71
CA LEU A 1083 -3.95 -4.97 22.79
C LEU A 1083 -3.77 -4.44 24.24
N ASP A 1084 -3.19 -3.25 24.38
CA ASP A 1084 -3.03 -2.59 25.68
C ASP A 1084 -4.39 -2.19 26.28
N PRO A 1085 -4.61 -2.30 27.60
CA PRO A 1085 -5.81 -1.76 28.25
C PRO A 1085 -5.77 -0.23 28.40
N ASN A 1086 -6.94 0.42 28.36
CA ASN A 1086 -7.11 1.89 28.36
C ASN A 1086 -6.47 2.64 27.17
N SER A 1087 -6.10 1.94 26.11
CA SER A 1087 -5.45 2.51 24.91
C SER A 1087 -6.46 2.82 23.80
N LEU A 1088 -6.06 3.74 22.90
CA LEU A 1088 -6.78 4.04 21.66
C LEU A 1088 -6.18 3.22 20.52
N TYR A 1089 -7.04 2.60 19.73
CA TYR A 1089 -6.74 1.86 18.52
C TYR A 1089 -7.59 2.40 17.37
N HIS A 1090 -7.14 2.17 16.16
CA HIS A 1090 -7.80 2.45 14.90
C HIS A 1090 -7.89 1.16 14.08
N TRP A 1091 -8.88 1.06 13.20
CA TRP A 1091 -9.03 -0.09 12.33
C TRP A 1091 -9.68 0.26 10.99
N THR A 1092 -9.35 -0.54 9.98
CA THR A 1092 -9.80 -0.39 8.59
C THR A 1092 -9.85 -1.76 7.91
N ALA A 1093 -10.47 -1.83 6.74
CA ALA A 1093 -10.51 -3.03 5.92
C ALA A 1093 -10.24 -2.68 4.44
N LEU A 1094 -9.70 -3.65 3.71
CA LEU A 1094 -9.54 -3.59 2.25
C LEU A 1094 -10.25 -4.78 1.61
N VAL A 1095 -10.59 -4.66 0.32
CA VAL A 1095 -11.14 -5.72 -0.52
C VAL A 1095 -10.36 -5.81 -1.84
N SER A 1096 -10.24 -7.02 -2.41
CA SER A 1096 -9.71 -7.25 -3.75
C SER A 1096 -10.45 -8.39 -4.46
N ASP A 1097 -10.59 -8.29 -5.78
CA ASP A 1097 -11.07 -9.32 -6.71
C ASP A 1097 -9.92 -10.22 -7.28
N GLY A 1098 -8.67 -9.79 -7.10
CA GLY A 1098 -7.48 -10.43 -7.67
C GLY A 1098 -6.77 -9.64 -8.77
N GLU A 1099 -7.38 -8.57 -9.31
CA GLU A 1099 -6.79 -7.64 -10.28
C GLU A 1099 -6.73 -6.19 -9.73
N PHE A 1100 -7.72 -5.78 -8.94
CA PHE A 1100 -7.83 -4.48 -8.29
C PHE A 1100 -8.01 -4.59 -6.77
N THR A 1101 -7.66 -3.53 -6.02
CA THR A 1101 -7.80 -3.46 -4.56
C THR A 1101 -8.41 -2.12 -4.13
N THR A 1102 -9.49 -2.17 -3.36
CA THR A 1102 -10.23 -1.01 -2.84
C THR A 1102 -10.20 -0.99 -1.30
N ALA A 1103 -9.80 0.12 -0.69
CA ALA A 1103 -9.88 0.31 0.76
C ALA A 1103 -11.27 0.82 1.20
N SER A 1104 -11.65 0.58 2.46
CA SER A 1104 -12.78 1.29 3.06
C SER A 1104 -12.45 2.80 3.14
N PRO A 1105 -13.37 3.71 2.78
CA PRO A 1105 -13.09 5.14 2.73
C PRO A 1105 -12.90 5.75 4.14
N ASP A 1106 -13.40 5.06 5.16
CA ASP A 1106 -13.27 5.42 6.57
C ASP A 1106 -12.23 4.56 7.30
N THR A 1107 -11.70 5.10 8.40
CA THR A 1107 -10.95 4.38 9.43
C THR A 1107 -11.62 4.69 10.77
N PHE A 1108 -12.06 3.66 11.49
CA PHE A 1108 -12.78 3.82 12.76
C PHE A 1108 -11.84 3.65 13.95
N ALA A 1109 -12.00 4.47 14.99
CA ALA A 1109 -11.28 4.34 16.26
C ALA A 1109 -12.07 3.52 17.30
N PHE A 1110 -11.37 2.83 18.20
CA PHE A 1110 -11.97 2.26 19.42
C PHE A 1110 -11.01 2.32 20.60
N ARG A 1111 -11.55 2.28 21.82
CA ARG A 1111 -10.79 2.22 23.07
C ARG A 1111 -10.92 0.86 23.73
N THR A 1112 -9.83 0.36 24.28
CA THR A 1112 -9.84 -0.82 25.15
C THR A 1112 -10.23 -0.43 26.58
N PRO A 1113 -10.82 -1.35 27.36
CA PRO A 1113 -11.27 -1.02 28.71
C PRO A 1113 -10.08 -0.83 29.66
N PRO A 1114 -10.20 0.02 30.70
CA PRO A 1114 -9.18 0.13 31.74
C PRO A 1114 -9.15 -1.12 32.62
N VAL A 1115 -7.99 -1.38 33.25
CA VAL A 1115 -7.83 -2.48 34.21
C VAL A 1115 -8.54 -2.13 35.52
N VAL A 1116 -9.85 -2.41 35.60
CA VAL A 1116 -10.64 -2.19 36.81
C VAL A 1116 -10.34 -3.29 37.83
N GLY A 1117 -9.70 -2.91 38.94
CA GLY A 1117 -9.42 -3.83 40.03
C GLY A 1117 -10.64 -4.11 40.91
N ILE A 1118 -11.02 -5.39 41.02
CA ILE A 1118 -11.92 -6.00 42.02
C ILE A 1118 -13.43 -5.69 41.84
N GLY A 1119 -14.26 -6.73 41.61
CA GLY A 1119 -15.69 -6.66 41.97
C GLY A 1119 -16.68 -7.49 41.14
N GLU A 1120 -16.71 -8.82 41.35
CA GLU A 1120 -17.74 -9.78 40.89
C GLU A 1120 -17.84 -10.10 39.37
N GLY A 1121 -18.22 -11.35 39.04
CA GLY A 1121 -18.77 -11.70 37.72
C GLY A 1121 -18.08 -12.79 36.88
N LEU A 1122 -16.78 -13.09 37.06
CA LEU A 1122 -16.11 -14.12 36.24
C LEU A 1122 -16.50 -15.54 36.67
N SER A 1123 -17.48 -16.10 35.96
CA SER A 1123 -18.02 -17.45 36.16
C SER A 1123 -17.10 -18.54 35.57
N GLY A 1124 -15.92 -18.70 36.16
CA GLY A 1124 -14.93 -19.71 35.80
C GLY A 1124 -14.11 -20.16 37.00
N VAL A 1125 -14.47 -21.29 37.61
CA VAL A 1125 -13.53 -22.04 38.45
C VAL A 1125 -12.54 -22.74 37.50
N PRO A 1126 -11.21 -22.61 37.68
CA PRO A 1126 -10.27 -23.28 36.81
C PRO A 1126 -10.47 -24.79 36.83
N GLY A 1127 -10.40 -25.44 35.66
CA GLY A 1127 -10.60 -26.90 35.56
C GLY A 1127 -9.45 -27.73 36.16
N GLU A 1128 -8.26 -27.14 36.30
CA GLU A 1128 -7.06 -27.79 36.83
C GLU A 1128 -6.24 -26.89 37.77
N PHE A 1129 -5.28 -27.48 38.48
CA PHE A 1129 -4.27 -26.73 39.21
C PHE A 1129 -3.09 -26.43 38.27
N ALA A 1130 -2.66 -25.17 38.20
CA ALA A 1130 -1.60 -24.75 37.27
C ALA A 1130 -0.63 -23.75 37.91
N LEU A 1131 0.63 -23.76 37.46
CA LEU A 1131 1.66 -22.77 37.80
C LEU A 1131 2.19 -22.12 36.52
N GLY A 1132 1.85 -20.84 36.35
CA GLY A 1132 2.26 -20.02 35.22
C GLY A 1132 3.75 -19.72 35.24
N GLN A 1133 4.29 -19.36 34.08
CA GLN A 1133 5.63 -18.78 33.97
C GLN A 1133 5.57 -17.32 34.47
N ASN A 1134 6.62 -16.89 35.16
CA ASN A 1134 6.68 -15.54 35.72
C ASN A 1134 6.93 -14.50 34.61
N TYR A 1135 6.38 -13.31 34.76
CA TYR A 1135 6.54 -12.23 33.79
C TYR A 1135 6.86 -10.88 34.47
N PRO A 1136 7.84 -10.09 33.97
CA PRO A 1136 8.81 -10.47 32.92
C PRO A 1136 9.75 -11.59 33.39
N ASN A 1137 10.46 -12.23 32.45
CA ASN A 1137 11.53 -13.19 32.70
C ASN A 1137 12.46 -13.26 31.47
N PRO A 1138 13.71 -12.75 31.53
CA PRO A 1138 14.39 -12.23 32.72
C PRO A 1138 13.74 -10.98 33.31
N PHE A 1139 14.07 -10.64 34.57
CA PHE A 1139 13.45 -9.50 35.27
C PHE A 1139 14.44 -8.74 36.14
N ASN A 1140 14.17 -7.45 36.37
CA ASN A 1140 14.97 -6.57 37.22
C ASN A 1140 14.07 -5.50 37.89
N PRO A 1141 13.96 -5.44 39.23
CA PRO A 1141 14.13 -6.53 40.20
C PRO A 1141 12.80 -7.26 40.49
N SER A 1142 11.68 -6.88 39.86
CA SER A 1142 10.34 -7.40 40.14
C SER A 1142 9.71 -8.23 39.02
N THR A 1143 8.96 -9.27 39.38
CA THR A 1143 8.23 -10.16 38.46
C THR A 1143 6.94 -10.68 39.09
N ALA A 1144 5.90 -10.92 38.28
CA ALA A 1144 4.63 -11.49 38.71
C ALA A 1144 4.59 -13.00 38.45
N ILE A 1145 4.11 -13.79 39.42
CA ILE A 1145 3.92 -15.24 39.32
C ILE A 1145 2.42 -15.55 39.43
N SER A 1146 1.82 -16.12 38.38
CA SER A 1146 0.43 -16.56 38.38
C SER A 1146 0.28 -18.07 38.67
N TYR A 1147 -0.82 -18.44 39.31
CA TYR A 1147 -1.23 -19.83 39.54
C TYR A 1147 -2.74 -19.98 39.63
N GLN A 1148 -3.22 -21.21 39.46
CA GLN A 1148 -4.65 -21.55 39.40
C GLN A 1148 -4.94 -22.69 40.36
N LEU A 1149 -6.08 -22.63 41.06
CA LEU A 1149 -6.54 -23.64 42.00
C LEU A 1149 -7.93 -24.14 41.57
N ALA A 1150 -8.03 -25.40 41.13
CA ALA A 1150 -9.32 -25.99 40.75
C ALA A 1150 -10.25 -26.30 41.94
N ALA A 1151 -9.67 -26.48 43.13
CA ALA A 1151 -10.40 -26.66 44.38
C ALA A 1151 -9.76 -25.83 45.49
N ALA A 1152 -10.56 -25.46 46.49
CA ALA A 1152 -10.07 -24.75 47.67
C ALA A 1152 -9.11 -25.65 48.48
N GLY A 1153 -7.96 -25.12 48.87
CA GLY A 1153 -6.87 -25.91 49.46
C GLY A 1153 -5.86 -25.08 50.24
N GLU A 1154 -4.97 -25.77 50.95
CA GLU A 1154 -3.81 -25.16 51.62
C GLU A 1154 -2.68 -24.98 50.61
N VAL A 1155 -2.20 -23.75 50.43
CA VAL A 1155 -1.18 -23.39 49.44
C VAL A 1155 0.11 -22.93 50.12
N GLU A 1156 1.26 -23.29 49.56
CA GLU A 1156 2.55 -22.65 49.83
C GLU A 1156 3.31 -22.41 48.50
N LEU A 1157 3.51 -21.14 48.14
CA LEU A 1157 4.35 -20.70 47.02
C LEU A 1157 5.67 -20.16 47.58
N SER A 1158 6.81 -20.73 47.19
CA SER A 1158 8.14 -20.37 47.71
C SER A 1158 9.21 -20.34 46.63
N VAL A 1159 10.15 -19.40 46.77
CA VAL A 1159 11.33 -19.22 45.91
C VAL A 1159 12.55 -19.90 46.53
N TYR A 1160 13.38 -20.51 45.70
CA TYR A 1160 14.61 -21.22 46.04
C TYR A 1160 15.75 -20.81 45.09
N ASN A 1161 17.01 -20.89 45.56
CA ASN A 1161 18.18 -20.79 44.69
C ASN A 1161 18.58 -22.18 44.12
N LEU A 1162 19.60 -22.21 43.24
CA LEU A 1162 20.11 -23.46 42.65
C LEU A 1162 20.69 -24.46 43.67
N LEU A 1163 20.99 -24.04 44.91
CA LEU A 1163 21.42 -24.93 45.99
C LEU A 1163 20.25 -25.53 46.78
N GLY A 1164 19.00 -25.29 46.35
CA GLY A 1164 17.79 -25.75 47.03
C GLY A 1164 17.50 -25.01 48.35
N GLN A 1165 18.20 -23.92 48.64
CA GLN A 1165 17.95 -23.09 49.82
C GLN A 1165 16.72 -22.21 49.56
N LYS A 1166 15.74 -22.20 50.47
CA LYS A 1166 14.58 -21.30 50.36
C LYS A 1166 15.05 -19.85 50.54
N ILE A 1167 14.61 -18.98 49.63
CA ILE A 1167 14.93 -17.55 49.58
C ILE A 1167 13.79 -16.72 50.13
N ARG A 1168 12.54 -16.99 49.69
CA ARG A 1168 11.34 -16.28 50.17
C ARG A 1168 10.10 -17.14 50.09
N THR A 1169 9.18 -17.02 51.04
CA THR A 1169 7.79 -17.51 50.89
C THR A 1169 6.92 -16.37 50.37
N LEU A 1170 6.25 -16.58 49.22
CA LEU A 1170 5.47 -15.54 48.53
C LEU A 1170 3.98 -15.58 48.90
N ALA A 1171 3.41 -16.78 49.05
CA ALA A 1171 2.06 -16.98 49.55
C ALA A 1171 2.03 -18.24 50.43
N LYS A 1172 1.24 -18.19 51.51
CA LYS A 1172 1.01 -19.34 52.40
C LYS A 1172 -0.35 -19.24 53.10
N GLY A 1173 -1.12 -20.33 53.06
CA GLY A 1173 -2.39 -20.47 53.78
C GLY A 1173 -3.50 -21.07 52.92
N LYS A 1174 -4.72 -21.14 53.46
CA LYS A 1174 -5.90 -21.59 52.70
C LYS A 1174 -6.36 -20.55 51.68
N GLN A 1175 -6.62 -21.02 50.46
CA GLN A 1175 -7.17 -20.24 49.36
C GLN A 1175 -8.37 -20.96 48.75
N ALA A 1176 -9.30 -20.20 48.18
CA ALA A 1176 -10.46 -20.73 47.47
C ALA A 1176 -10.07 -21.22 46.05
N ALA A 1177 -10.96 -21.96 45.40
CA ALA A 1177 -10.77 -22.26 43.97
C ALA A 1177 -10.81 -20.94 43.15
N GLY A 1178 -9.92 -20.78 42.19
CA GLY A 1178 -9.77 -19.53 41.43
C GLY A 1178 -8.36 -19.27 40.89
N TYR A 1179 -8.18 -18.08 40.32
CA TYR A 1179 -6.94 -17.59 39.73
C TYR A 1179 -6.24 -16.61 40.68
N TYR A 1180 -4.91 -16.71 40.80
CA TYR A 1180 -4.11 -15.92 41.73
C TYR A 1180 -2.82 -15.43 41.07
N THR A 1181 -2.37 -14.22 41.42
CA THR A 1181 -1.08 -13.66 41.00
C THR A 1181 -0.36 -13.06 42.21
N VAL A 1182 0.94 -13.33 42.34
CA VAL A 1182 1.77 -12.86 43.46
C VAL A 1182 3.10 -12.36 42.94
N ASN A 1183 3.50 -11.16 43.35
CA ASN A 1183 4.73 -10.53 42.89
C ASN A 1183 5.93 -10.91 43.76
N TRP A 1184 7.08 -11.17 43.13
CA TRP A 1184 8.38 -11.19 43.78
C TRP A 1184 9.18 -9.94 43.41
N ASP A 1185 9.90 -9.37 44.38
CA ASP A 1185 10.67 -8.12 44.32
C ASP A 1185 12.19 -8.35 44.31
N GLY A 1186 12.61 -9.59 44.08
CA GLY A 1186 14.01 -9.98 44.12
C GLY A 1186 14.63 -9.93 45.53
N ARG A 1187 13.84 -9.99 46.62
CA ARG A 1187 14.32 -10.01 48.02
C ARG A 1187 14.04 -11.34 48.73
N ASN A 1188 14.85 -11.66 49.74
CA ASN A 1188 14.67 -12.81 50.62
C ASN A 1188 13.68 -12.52 51.78
N ASP A 1189 13.31 -13.54 52.56
CA ASP A 1189 12.43 -13.41 53.75
C ASP A 1189 12.95 -12.40 54.80
N GLY A 1190 14.26 -12.10 54.81
CA GLY A 1190 14.89 -11.08 55.65
C GLY A 1190 14.93 -9.67 55.05
N GLY A 1191 14.26 -9.44 53.91
CA GLY A 1191 14.25 -8.15 53.19
C GLY A 1191 15.54 -7.81 52.43
N GLY A 1192 16.58 -8.63 52.56
CA GLY A 1192 17.84 -8.50 51.83
C GLY A 1192 17.67 -8.87 50.36
N ALA A 1193 18.34 -8.15 49.46
CA ALA A 1193 18.19 -8.36 48.03
C ALA A 1193 18.95 -9.62 47.57
N ALA A 1194 18.31 -10.45 46.74
CA ALA A 1194 18.88 -11.65 46.14
C ALA A 1194 19.92 -11.28 45.05
N ALA A 1195 20.89 -12.16 44.78
CA ALA A 1195 21.89 -11.94 43.73
C ALA A 1195 21.32 -12.20 42.33
N SER A 1196 21.89 -11.60 41.29
CA SER A 1196 21.57 -11.93 39.90
C SER A 1196 21.84 -13.41 39.62
N GLY A 1197 20.97 -14.08 38.86
CA GLY A 1197 21.06 -15.50 38.57
C GLY A 1197 19.72 -16.23 38.53
N ILE A 1198 19.78 -17.56 38.36
CA ILE A 1198 18.61 -18.41 38.21
C ILE A 1198 18.04 -18.81 39.58
N TYR A 1199 16.73 -18.62 39.73
CA TYR A 1199 15.93 -19.07 40.86
C TYR A 1199 14.86 -20.06 40.39
N ILE A 1200 14.40 -20.90 41.31
CA ILE A 1200 13.31 -21.85 41.09
C ILE A 1200 12.20 -21.49 42.07
N TYR A 1201 10.99 -21.26 41.58
CA TYR A 1201 9.81 -21.16 42.46
C TYR A 1201 9.00 -22.44 42.39
N LYS A 1202 8.50 -22.86 43.56
CA LYS A 1202 7.68 -24.05 43.78
C LYS A 1202 6.35 -23.64 44.37
N ILE A 1203 5.25 -24.17 43.84
CA ILE A 1203 3.96 -24.22 44.54
C ILE A 1203 3.68 -25.62 45.08
N VAL A 1204 3.05 -25.69 46.24
CA VAL A 1204 2.33 -26.86 46.75
C VAL A 1204 0.89 -26.42 47.01
N ALA A 1205 -0.10 -27.17 46.51
CA ALA A 1205 -1.52 -26.90 46.71
C ALA A 1205 -2.27 -28.24 46.86
N GLY A 1206 -2.45 -28.71 48.09
CA GLY A 1206 -2.84 -30.11 48.34
C GLY A 1206 -1.82 -31.08 47.73
N ASP A 1207 -2.29 -32.04 46.92
CA ASP A 1207 -1.43 -32.99 46.20
C ASP A 1207 -0.72 -32.36 44.98
N PHE A 1208 -1.18 -31.21 44.48
CA PHE A 1208 -0.54 -30.53 43.35
C PHE A 1208 0.80 -29.94 43.79
N THR A 1209 1.86 -30.22 43.01
CA THR A 1209 3.18 -29.62 43.18
C THR A 1209 3.77 -29.31 41.82
N ALA A 1210 4.14 -28.05 41.59
CA ALA A 1210 4.78 -27.61 40.34
C ALA A 1210 5.96 -26.69 40.62
N PHE A 1211 6.91 -26.65 39.67
CA PHE A 1211 8.13 -25.87 39.72
C PHE A 1211 8.34 -25.11 38.41
N ARG A 1212 8.89 -23.90 38.47
CA ARG A 1212 9.28 -23.08 37.31
C ARG A 1212 10.59 -22.35 37.57
N LYS A 1213 11.30 -21.94 36.51
CA LYS A 1213 12.61 -21.26 36.57
C LYS A 1213 12.47 -19.79 36.17
N MET A 1214 13.18 -18.92 36.88
CA MET A 1214 13.23 -17.48 36.60
C MET A 1214 14.66 -16.93 36.70
N LEU A 1215 15.01 -15.97 35.84
CA LEU A 1215 16.31 -15.31 35.82
C LEU A 1215 16.19 -13.87 36.34
N LEU A 1216 16.74 -13.62 37.52
CA LEU A 1216 16.92 -12.26 38.05
C LEU A 1216 18.17 -11.66 37.43
N ILE A 1217 18.03 -10.53 36.74
CA ILE A 1217 19.13 -9.68 36.28
C ILE A 1217 19.13 -8.41 37.15
N LYS A 1218 20.32 -7.86 37.40
CA LYS A 1218 20.54 -6.54 38.00
C LYS A 1218 21.72 -5.89 37.31
#